data_AF-A0AA88TG89-F1
#
_entry.id   AF-A0AA88TG89-F1
#
_cell.length_a   1.000
_cell.length_b   1.000
_cell.length_c   1.000
_cell.angle_alpha   90.00
_cell.angle_beta   90.00
_cell.angle_gamma   90.00
#
_symmetry.space_group_name_H-M   'P 1'
#
loop_
_entity.id
_entity.type
_entity.pdbx_description
1 polymer ?
#
loop_
_entity_poly.entity_id
_entity_poly.type
_entity_poly.pdbx_seq_one_letter_code
_entity_poly.pdbx_strand_id
1 'polypeptide(L)'
;MKKRHLLIVLLLVSNITLSSGFLEFFTAAVSYVIHKFRERDDLLPFDSKRLEKDLGDSLFGQHIVSDVVLKAVTAFMTDRNPNKPLALSFHGTAGVGKNHVAKIIARNVYEKGDKSKHVQMYISMHHFPHREKLDLYSAQLKQWIHGNVSHFPHSMFIFDEMDKMQPQLIDVIKPFLDYNARVDGVSFCNAIFLFLSNAGGNVIAEVALDFWREGKDREELWMNSQELETKILQNIFNDKNSGFLHSTIINHHLVDHYIPFLPLELKHVRQCVMAEMDHLNISQDNDLSDKVARDMPYYPEKEKIFAVKGCKTVRQNLRAEEHMVMMRMVVVLLSVMMVYVFLMDATVESTAEFDPYKTLGVTRSASQAEIKKVYKRLAKEWHPDKNKNPEAEDMFIKITKSYEILTNEEKRATYDRYGQTDSTHPYGRGHHGFRHFHDNFYFDESFFHFPFNNKGGRDFADSKYTLHFNQYVKEVVPDSFKRPYLIKITSDWCFSCIHIEPVWKETVQELETLGIGIGVVDVGYERRLANHLGAHQTPSILGVVNGKVAFFHYAVVKGHLMQFVEDLLPQRLVEKVTDKNNQDFLKSWHELNKPHVLLFDQVPSVPLLYKLTAFAHKDYVQFGYVDQGLSETADLLRKFNINTYAPTMLVFKEDVEKPADIIQAKGMKKQIIDEFITNNKFLLAPRLVNQKLFDELCPVKQFHRRRKYCVLLITGEEESFTAGNEAFLSLASANTNDVLRFAYVYQRRQQPLCDVLLKNKDSTPPQVVILERRNGAGKILYKPLLGGWNGSKEDKHKLLEELERLQKDPSILNYDAILPELNNEFTSMFLIRWIYTAYDYLSEIIDDLLHNNWREMMPLLSLIFSALFILFGTVVIQAFSDSSEEKQPKTKAKETSKAENGSPNTSSTSSRPPKKNFVEVTELTDITYTSNLVKLRPGHINVVLVLTDSTKNILLSKFAKEVYSFTGSLTLHFSFLNVDKHNEWMAAVLEYAQDAMQIDTDEEEVGSRKVDYTGYVLALNGHKKYLCLFKPVYTGEDLDSKPEEEGGGGSSRSRKGMTRSRSTTLQIHHKLDRLGLWMERLMEGTLPRYYVPAWPGLDKITVNK
;
A
#
# COMPACT_ATOMS: atom_id res chain seq x y z
N MET A 1 30.23 31.60 54.98
CA MET A 1 30.64 30.74 56.12
C MET A 1 30.34 29.25 55.95
N LYS A 2 29.37 28.80 55.14
CA LYS A 2 29.01 27.37 55.01
C LYS A 2 29.95 26.47 54.18
N LYS A 3 30.89 27.04 53.39
CA LYS A 3 31.82 26.26 52.54
C LYS A 3 33.03 25.66 53.30
N ARG A 4 33.47 26.25 54.42
CA ARG A 4 34.65 25.77 55.18
C ARG A 4 34.34 24.60 56.13
N HIS A 5 33.12 24.50 56.64
CA HIS A 5 32.73 23.38 57.51
C HIS A 5 32.54 22.06 56.74
N LEU A 6 32.13 22.12 55.47
CA LEU A 6 31.95 20.91 54.66
C LEU A 6 33.30 20.25 54.31
N LEU A 7 34.34 21.06 54.08
CA LEU A 7 35.69 20.57 53.74
C LEU A 7 36.38 19.91 54.94
N ILE A 8 36.16 20.41 56.16
CA ILE A 8 36.73 19.86 57.40
C ILE A 8 36.03 18.53 57.77
N VAL A 9 34.72 18.42 57.53
CA VAL A 9 33.99 17.15 57.70
C VAL A 9 34.45 16.10 56.68
N LEU A 10 34.78 16.50 55.44
CA LEU A 10 35.32 15.60 54.41
C LEU A 10 36.73 15.10 54.70
N LEU A 11 37.60 15.92 55.31
CA LEU A 11 38.97 15.52 55.68
C LEU A 11 39.04 14.66 56.96
N LEU A 12 38.06 14.79 57.85
CA LEU A 12 37.95 13.91 59.03
C LEU A 12 37.46 12.50 58.67
N VAL A 13 36.75 12.35 57.56
CA VAL A 13 36.25 11.04 57.08
C VAL A 13 37.29 10.30 56.22
N SER A 14 38.34 10.98 55.72
CA SER A 14 39.36 10.35 54.87
C SER A 14 40.46 9.56 55.60
N ASN A 15 40.45 9.50 56.95
CA ASN A 15 41.45 8.76 57.74
C ASN A 15 40.95 7.46 58.38
N ILE A 16 39.81 6.93 57.94
CA ILE A 16 39.38 5.58 58.31
C ILE A 16 39.48 4.71 57.07
N THR A 17 40.60 3.99 56.98
CA THR A 17 40.83 2.92 56.01
C THR A 17 39.74 1.87 56.15
N LEU A 18 39.02 1.55 55.06
CA LEU A 18 38.65 0.18 54.65
C LEU A 18 37.61 0.17 53.51
N SER A 19 37.98 -0.55 52.45
CA SER A 19 37.16 -1.05 51.33
C SER A 19 36.74 -0.06 50.23
N SER A 20 37.07 -0.44 49.01
CA SER A 20 36.85 0.25 47.73
C SER A 20 35.39 0.49 47.34
N GLY A 21 34.41 -0.01 48.09
CA GLY A 21 32.99 0.12 47.74
C GLY A 21 32.32 1.43 48.18
N PHE A 22 32.88 2.14 49.17
CA PHE A 22 32.21 3.33 49.73
C PHE A 22 32.46 4.60 48.88
N LEU A 23 33.57 4.64 48.14
CA LEU A 23 33.92 5.79 47.28
C LEU A 23 33.01 5.85 46.03
N GLU A 24 32.70 4.69 45.42
CA GLU A 24 31.81 4.62 44.26
C GLU A 24 30.38 5.04 44.60
N PHE A 25 29.86 4.61 45.75
CA PHE A 25 28.51 4.99 46.18
C PHE A 25 28.38 6.50 46.46
N PHE A 26 29.42 7.11 47.04
CA PHE A 26 29.43 8.55 47.31
C PHE A 26 29.58 9.38 46.03
N THR A 27 30.41 8.93 45.07
CA THR A 27 30.49 9.56 43.75
C THR A 27 29.20 9.43 42.95
N ALA A 28 28.52 8.30 43.03
CA ALA A 28 27.22 8.08 42.38
C ALA A 28 26.11 8.93 43.01
N ALA A 29 26.09 9.08 44.34
CA ALA A 29 25.12 9.94 45.02
C ALA A 29 25.34 11.42 44.73
N VAL A 30 26.59 11.89 44.69
CA VAL A 30 26.93 13.27 44.30
C VAL A 30 26.61 13.51 42.82
N SER A 31 26.90 12.55 41.95
CA SER A 31 26.54 12.59 40.53
C SER A 31 25.01 12.63 40.33
N TYR A 32 24.25 11.83 41.07
CA TYR A 32 22.79 11.81 41.02
C TYR A 32 22.16 13.13 41.50
N VAL A 33 22.69 13.73 42.57
CA VAL A 33 22.21 15.02 43.08
C VAL A 33 22.57 16.16 42.09
N ILE A 34 23.75 16.14 41.49
CA ILE A 34 24.15 17.07 40.42
C ILE A 34 23.27 16.89 39.18
N HIS A 35 22.98 15.65 38.78
CA HIS A 35 22.18 15.31 37.61
C HIS A 35 20.70 15.71 37.80
N LYS A 36 20.15 15.58 39.00
CA LYS A 36 18.79 15.98 39.35
C LYS A 36 18.62 17.49 39.54
N PHE A 37 19.69 18.19 39.92
CA PHE A 37 19.73 19.67 39.87
C PHE A 37 19.88 20.20 38.44
N ARG A 38 20.58 19.48 37.56
CA ARG A 38 20.76 19.85 36.14
C ARG A 38 19.49 19.66 35.29
N GLU A 39 18.63 18.69 35.63
CA GLU A 39 17.32 18.47 34.97
C GLU A 39 16.33 19.64 35.10
N ARG A 40 16.60 20.64 35.95
CA ARG A 40 15.77 21.85 36.08
C ARG A 40 16.07 22.92 35.03
N ASP A 41 17.24 22.91 34.41
CA ASP A 41 17.67 23.93 33.44
C ASP A 41 17.98 23.29 32.09
N ASP A 42 16.95 22.99 31.28
CA ASP A 42 17.10 22.56 29.86
C ASP A 42 17.53 23.73 28.95
N LEU A 43 17.75 24.92 29.53
CA LEU A 43 18.24 26.12 28.87
C LEU A 43 19.75 26.05 28.68
N LEU A 44 20.20 26.26 27.44
CA LEU A 44 21.59 26.54 27.16
C LEU A 44 21.95 27.97 27.59
N PRO A 45 23.16 28.21 28.11
CA PRO A 45 23.72 29.55 28.18
C PRO A 45 23.69 30.18 26.78
N PHE A 46 22.89 31.22 26.62
CA PHE A 46 22.68 31.84 25.31
C PHE A 46 23.97 32.52 24.83
N ASP A 47 24.40 32.16 23.63
CA ASP A 47 25.56 32.75 22.95
C ASP A 47 25.13 33.27 21.58
N SER A 48 25.12 34.60 21.44
CA SER A 48 24.71 35.26 20.19
C SER A 48 25.65 34.94 19.03
N LYS A 49 26.95 34.71 19.29
CA LYS A 49 27.93 34.37 18.25
C LYS A 49 27.69 32.96 17.72
N ARG A 50 27.28 32.04 18.61
CA ARG A 50 26.90 30.68 18.21
C ARG A 50 25.66 30.71 17.33
N LEU A 51 24.63 31.49 17.70
CA LEU A 51 23.43 31.65 16.88
C LEU A 51 23.75 32.28 15.51
N GLU A 52 24.58 33.32 15.48
CA GLU A 52 25.04 33.97 14.25
C GLU A 52 25.76 33.01 13.32
N LYS A 53 26.70 32.22 13.86
CA LYS A 53 27.41 31.19 13.11
C LYS A 53 26.47 30.11 12.58
N ASP A 54 25.60 29.59 13.43
CA ASP A 54 24.63 28.55 13.08
C ASP A 54 23.64 29.01 12.00
N LEU A 55 23.27 30.28 11.98
CA LEU A 55 22.46 30.88 10.92
C LEU A 55 23.28 31.04 9.63
N GLY A 56 24.53 31.50 9.72
CA GLY A 56 25.41 31.66 8.56
C GLY A 56 25.79 30.35 7.86
N ASP A 57 26.10 29.31 8.63
CA ASP A 57 26.58 28.02 8.10
C ASP A 57 25.45 27.13 7.56
N SER A 58 24.20 27.36 7.99
CA SER A 58 23.07 26.46 7.69
C SER A 58 21.93 27.10 6.88
N LEU A 59 21.85 28.44 6.82
CA LEU A 59 20.72 29.13 6.19
C LEU A 59 21.17 29.93 4.95
N PHE A 60 21.12 29.26 3.79
CA PHE A 60 21.57 29.82 2.52
C PHE A 60 20.52 30.74 1.89
N GLY A 61 20.96 31.92 1.45
CA GLY A 61 20.12 32.87 0.73
C GLY A 61 18.98 33.48 1.55
N GLN A 62 19.02 33.48 2.89
CA GLN A 62 18.00 34.11 3.72
C GLN A 62 18.60 35.18 4.64
N HIS A 63 19.29 36.16 4.05
CA HIS A 63 19.99 37.22 4.80
C HIS A 63 19.04 38.07 5.67
N ILE A 64 17.83 38.36 5.19
CA ILE A 64 16.77 39.02 5.98
C ILE A 64 16.45 38.21 7.25
N VAL A 65 16.24 36.90 7.09
CA VAL A 65 15.88 36.01 8.20
C VAL A 65 17.03 35.94 9.20
N SER A 66 18.26 35.75 8.73
CA SER A 66 19.44 35.67 9.58
C SER A 66 19.62 36.95 10.42
N ASP A 67 19.48 38.13 9.81
CA ASP A 67 19.63 39.41 10.52
C ASP A 67 18.51 39.65 11.55
N VAL A 68 17.24 39.48 11.15
CA VAL A 68 16.10 39.76 12.04
C VAL A 68 16.03 38.74 13.18
N VAL A 69 16.21 37.45 12.91
CA VAL A 69 16.19 36.40 13.95
C VAL A 69 17.34 36.58 14.92
N LEU A 70 18.55 36.88 14.43
CA LEU A 70 19.71 37.11 15.29
C LEU A 70 19.45 38.29 16.24
N LYS A 71 18.96 39.42 15.72
CA LYS A 71 18.64 40.61 16.53
C LYS A 71 17.52 40.35 17.52
N ALA A 72 16.39 39.80 17.08
CA ALA A 72 15.21 39.59 17.90
C ALA A 72 15.45 38.57 19.03
N VAL A 73 16.04 37.41 18.71
CA VAL A 73 16.33 36.38 19.71
C VAL A 73 17.42 36.85 20.66
N THR A 74 18.47 37.53 20.19
CA THR A 74 19.53 38.06 21.07
C THR A 74 18.99 39.11 22.02
N ALA A 75 18.20 40.06 21.53
CA ALA A 75 17.58 41.08 22.37
C ALA A 75 16.69 40.45 23.45
N PHE A 76 15.86 39.48 23.06
CA PHE A 76 14.96 38.80 23.99
C PHE A 76 15.69 37.95 25.03
N MET A 77 16.69 37.15 24.62
CA MET A 77 17.42 36.24 25.52
C MET A 77 18.41 36.97 26.45
N THR A 78 18.80 38.21 26.12
CA THR A 78 19.66 39.03 26.97
C THR A 78 18.89 39.93 27.93
N ASP A 79 17.61 40.18 27.67
CA ASP A 79 16.71 40.85 28.60
C ASP A 79 16.40 39.92 29.79
N ARG A 80 16.61 40.42 31.01
CA ARG A 80 16.37 39.64 32.23
C ARG A 80 14.91 39.65 32.65
N ASN A 81 14.11 40.61 32.18
CA ASN A 81 12.70 40.78 32.54
C ASN A 81 11.91 41.31 31.32
N PRO A 82 11.72 40.49 30.27
CA PRO A 82 10.89 40.87 29.15
C PRO A 82 9.46 41.18 29.63
N ASN A 83 8.84 42.21 29.05
CA ASN A 83 7.48 42.63 29.38
C ASN A 83 6.40 41.94 28.53
N LYS A 84 6.80 41.15 27.54
CA LYS A 84 5.94 40.41 26.59
C LYS A 84 6.73 39.22 26.04
N PRO A 85 6.09 38.08 25.70
CA PRO A 85 6.77 36.99 24.99
C PRO A 85 7.28 37.40 23.61
N LEU A 86 8.31 36.70 23.12
CA LEU A 86 8.79 36.87 21.76
C LEU A 86 7.86 36.17 20.78
N ALA A 87 7.29 36.90 19.83
CA ALA A 87 6.41 36.40 18.79
C ALA A 87 6.97 36.70 17.39
N LEU A 88 7.42 35.67 16.68
CA LEU A 88 7.96 35.77 15.32
C LEU A 88 7.05 35.04 14.33
N SER A 89 6.76 35.65 13.18
CA SER A 89 5.98 35.03 12.11
C SER A 89 6.79 34.90 10.82
N PHE A 90 6.98 33.69 10.32
CA PHE A 90 7.77 33.36 9.14
C PHE A 90 6.85 33.10 7.93
N HIS A 91 7.08 33.83 6.84
CA HIS A 91 6.25 33.80 5.63
C HIS A 91 7.09 33.50 4.38
N GLY A 92 6.60 32.66 3.48
CA GLY A 92 7.30 32.36 2.22
C GLY A 92 6.80 31.07 1.57
N THR A 93 7.29 30.72 0.38
CA THR A 93 6.90 29.48 -0.31
C THR A 93 7.38 28.22 0.42
N ALA A 94 6.93 27.04 -0.02
CA ALA A 94 7.39 25.78 0.57
C ALA A 94 8.88 25.54 0.27
N GLY A 95 9.62 25.01 1.25
CA GLY A 95 11.02 24.59 1.05
C GLY A 95 12.10 25.65 1.30
N VAL A 96 11.75 26.93 1.47
CA VAL A 96 12.72 28.03 1.70
C VAL A 96 13.43 28.03 3.07
N GLY A 97 13.08 27.11 3.98
CA GLY A 97 13.80 26.93 5.26
C GLY A 97 13.07 27.35 6.54
N LYS A 98 11.78 27.72 6.50
CA LYS A 98 11.00 28.14 7.69
C LYS A 98 11.12 27.20 8.90
N ASN A 99 10.83 25.91 8.69
CA ASN A 99 10.97 24.86 9.71
C ASN A 99 12.42 24.62 10.15
N HIS A 100 13.39 24.89 9.27
CA HIS A 100 14.81 24.72 9.59
C HIS A 100 15.26 25.81 10.57
N VAL A 101 14.89 27.07 10.35
CA VAL A 101 15.21 28.19 11.25
C VAL A 101 14.61 28.00 12.64
N ALA A 102 13.37 27.49 12.74
CA ALA A 102 12.78 27.16 14.04
C ALA A 102 13.64 26.14 14.83
N LYS A 103 14.23 25.15 14.15
CA LYS A 103 15.18 24.20 14.76
C LYS A 103 16.52 24.84 15.11
N ILE A 104 17.01 25.79 14.32
CA ILE A 104 18.22 26.56 14.60
C ILE A 104 18.05 27.38 15.90
N ILE A 105 16.89 28.01 16.07
CA ILE A 105 16.57 28.73 17.31
C ILE A 105 16.54 27.74 18.49
N ALA A 106 15.82 26.62 18.34
CA ALA A 106 15.71 25.63 19.41
C ALA A 106 17.08 25.06 19.83
N ARG A 107 17.98 24.71 18.90
CA ARG A 107 19.33 24.16 19.21
C ARG A 107 20.28 25.16 19.86
N ASN A 108 19.99 26.46 19.77
CA ASN A 108 20.76 27.52 20.41
C ASN A 108 20.16 27.98 21.74
N VAL A 109 18.91 27.65 22.02
CA VAL A 109 18.21 27.99 23.27
C VAL A 109 18.15 26.80 24.24
N TYR A 110 18.04 25.55 23.74
CA TYR A 110 17.82 24.36 24.57
C TYR A 110 18.90 23.29 24.39
N GLU A 111 19.27 22.58 25.47
CA GLU A 111 20.35 21.58 25.46
C GLU A 111 20.05 20.43 24.48
N LYS A 112 18.77 20.03 24.39
CA LYS A 112 18.28 19.00 23.46
C LYS A 112 17.71 19.55 22.15
N GLY A 113 17.84 20.86 21.89
CA GLY A 113 17.31 21.51 20.70
C GLY A 113 15.82 21.27 20.47
N ASP A 114 15.44 20.90 19.25
CA ASP A 114 14.05 20.61 18.85
C ASP A 114 13.47 19.34 19.50
N LYS A 115 14.30 18.53 20.15
CA LYS A 115 13.88 17.34 20.93
C LYS A 115 13.65 17.64 22.41
N SER A 116 13.80 18.90 22.84
CA SER A 116 13.47 19.33 24.19
C SER A 116 11.98 19.14 24.48
N LYS A 117 11.65 18.74 25.72
CA LYS A 117 10.25 18.64 26.20
C LYS A 117 9.56 20.02 26.30
N HIS A 118 10.34 21.10 26.27
CA HIS A 118 9.89 22.48 26.39
C HIS A 118 9.71 23.16 25.03
N VAL A 119 10.05 22.48 23.93
CA VAL A 119 9.75 22.90 22.56
C VAL A 119 8.56 22.09 22.07
N GLN A 120 7.45 22.75 21.75
CA GLN A 120 6.23 22.11 21.27
C GLN A 120 5.91 22.57 19.86
N MET A 121 5.65 21.62 18.96
CA MET A 121 5.29 21.89 17.58
C MET A 121 3.85 21.45 17.30
N TYR A 122 3.03 22.40 16.84
CA TYR A 122 1.65 22.18 16.43
C TYR A 122 1.53 22.39 14.93
N ILE A 123 1.30 21.31 14.19
CA ILE A 123 0.95 21.35 12.76
C ILE A 123 -0.57 21.46 12.64
N SER A 124 -1.09 22.56 12.06
CA SER A 124 -2.51 22.91 12.04
C SER A 124 -3.42 21.77 11.54
N MET A 125 -3.13 21.22 10.36
CA MET A 125 -3.96 20.17 9.76
C MET A 125 -3.85 18.81 10.45
N HIS A 126 -2.80 18.59 11.26
CA HIS A 126 -2.59 17.34 11.98
C HIS A 126 -3.24 17.37 13.37
N HIS A 127 -3.05 18.47 14.10
CA HIS A 127 -3.54 18.62 15.47
C HIS A 127 -4.98 19.11 15.52
N PHE A 128 -5.44 19.86 14.51
CA PHE A 128 -6.78 20.46 14.47
C PHE A 128 -7.54 20.15 13.17
N PRO A 129 -7.72 18.86 12.77
CA PRO A 129 -8.28 18.50 11.45
C PRO A 129 -9.80 18.70 11.30
N HIS A 130 -10.57 18.72 12.40
CA HIS A 130 -12.04 18.69 12.37
C HIS A 130 -12.67 20.03 12.79
N ARG A 131 -13.43 20.66 11.90
CA ARG A 131 -14.10 21.95 12.17
C ARG A 131 -15.21 21.87 13.23
N GLU A 132 -15.82 20.70 13.41
CA GLU A 132 -16.90 20.52 14.39
C GLU A 132 -16.42 20.47 15.84
N LYS A 133 -15.10 20.33 16.07
CA LYS A 133 -14.48 20.19 17.39
C LYS A 133 -13.71 21.43 17.83
N LEU A 134 -13.98 22.59 17.23
CA LEU A 134 -13.22 23.82 17.47
C LEU A 134 -13.24 24.26 18.94
N ASP A 135 -14.36 24.11 19.65
CA ASP A 135 -14.45 24.43 21.08
C ASP A 135 -13.55 23.54 21.93
N LEU A 136 -13.51 22.24 21.63
CA LEU A 136 -12.65 21.27 22.31
C LEU A 136 -11.18 21.58 22.06
N TYR A 137 -10.81 21.83 20.81
CA TYR A 137 -9.43 22.18 20.43
C TYR A 137 -8.99 23.51 21.05
N SER A 138 -9.91 24.48 21.16
CA SER A 138 -9.66 25.76 21.82
C SER A 138 -9.35 25.56 23.30
N ALA A 139 -10.15 24.75 24.00
CA ALA A 139 -9.92 24.41 25.41
C ALA A 139 -8.59 23.66 25.61
N GLN A 140 -8.30 22.67 24.75
CA GLN A 140 -7.06 21.88 24.81
C GLN A 140 -5.82 22.74 24.55
N LEU A 141 -5.85 23.58 23.52
CA LEU A 141 -4.73 24.45 23.17
C LEU A 141 -4.44 25.43 24.31
N LYS A 142 -5.48 26.05 24.88
CA LYS A 142 -5.34 26.93 26.06
C LYS A 142 -4.68 26.18 27.23
N GLN A 143 -5.14 24.97 27.52
CA GLN A 143 -4.63 24.15 28.62
C GLN A 143 -3.18 23.71 28.40
N TRP A 144 -2.79 23.34 27.18
CA TRP A 144 -1.43 22.90 26.87
C TRP A 144 -0.42 24.05 26.94
N ILE A 145 -0.74 25.21 26.36
CA ILE A 145 0.12 26.40 26.44
C ILE A 145 0.30 26.81 27.90
N HIS A 146 -0.81 26.94 28.64
CA HIS A 146 -0.76 27.29 30.05
C HIS A 146 0.02 26.27 30.89
N GLY A 147 -0.26 24.98 30.69
CA GLY A 147 0.41 23.88 31.40
C GLY A 147 1.92 23.90 31.19
N ASN A 148 2.39 24.05 29.96
CA ASN A 148 3.83 24.02 29.68
C ASN A 148 4.58 25.21 30.28
N VAL A 149 4.04 26.44 30.15
CA VAL A 149 4.66 27.64 30.72
C VAL A 149 4.62 27.62 32.25
N SER A 150 3.57 27.07 32.85
CA SER A 150 3.48 26.88 34.32
C SER A 150 4.60 25.99 34.87
N HIS A 151 5.00 24.97 34.11
CA HIS A 151 6.11 24.08 34.50
C HIS A 151 7.47 24.67 34.14
N PHE A 152 7.55 25.40 33.02
CA PHE A 152 8.80 25.94 32.49
C PHE A 152 8.54 27.27 31.75
N PRO A 153 8.85 28.42 32.37
CA PRO A 153 8.50 29.74 31.83
C PRO A 153 9.11 30.07 30.47
N HIS A 154 10.25 29.45 30.12
CA HIS A 154 10.96 29.69 28.85
C HIS A 154 10.57 28.65 27.79
N SER A 155 9.31 28.20 27.78
CA SER A 155 8.82 27.24 26.78
C SER A 155 8.69 27.90 25.41
N MET A 156 8.92 27.10 24.35
CA MET A 156 8.81 27.54 22.96
C MET A 156 7.69 26.80 22.25
N PHE A 157 6.85 27.53 21.53
CA PHE A 157 5.71 27.01 20.79
C PHE A 157 5.86 27.34 19.30
N ILE A 158 5.81 26.32 18.46
CA ILE A 158 5.93 26.43 17.01
C ILE A 158 4.60 26.03 16.39
N PHE A 159 3.95 26.94 15.68
CA PHE A 159 2.71 26.70 14.95
C PHE A 159 3.02 26.61 13.46
N ASP A 160 3.00 25.40 12.90
CA ASP A 160 3.26 25.14 11.48
C ASP A 160 1.97 25.05 10.67
N GLU A 161 2.05 25.48 9.41
CA GLU A 161 0.89 25.68 8.52
C GLU A 161 -0.18 26.58 9.15
N MET A 162 0.25 27.70 9.74
CA MET A 162 -0.65 28.65 10.41
C MET A 162 -1.68 29.26 9.44
N ASP A 163 -1.35 29.36 8.14
CA ASP A 163 -2.28 29.74 7.07
C ASP A 163 -3.49 28.81 6.94
N LYS A 164 -3.41 27.58 7.43
CA LYS A 164 -4.51 26.60 7.42
C LYS A 164 -5.26 26.50 8.75
N MET A 165 -4.81 27.23 9.77
CA MET A 165 -5.44 27.23 11.10
C MET A 165 -6.75 28.01 11.08
N GLN A 166 -7.77 27.52 11.78
CA GLN A 166 -9.06 28.20 11.86
C GLN A 166 -8.95 29.46 12.74
N PRO A 167 -9.52 30.62 12.34
CA PRO A 167 -9.38 31.89 13.08
C PRO A 167 -9.74 31.81 14.56
N GLN A 168 -10.77 31.03 14.91
CA GLN A 168 -11.18 30.84 16.31
C GLN A 168 -10.08 30.25 17.20
N LEU A 169 -9.24 29.35 16.66
CA LEU A 169 -8.12 28.79 17.41
C LEU A 169 -6.94 29.77 17.52
N ILE A 170 -6.81 30.66 16.55
CA ILE A 170 -5.80 31.73 16.57
C ILE A 170 -6.15 32.71 17.71
N ASP A 171 -7.42 33.08 17.86
CA ASP A 171 -7.87 33.98 18.92
C ASP A 171 -7.64 33.42 20.34
N VAL A 172 -7.57 32.09 20.51
CA VAL A 172 -7.22 31.44 21.79
C VAL A 172 -5.79 31.74 22.22
N ILE A 173 -4.88 31.96 21.26
CA ILE A 173 -3.47 32.25 21.53
C ILE A 173 -3.29 33.70 22.00
N LYS A 174 -4.19 34.60 21.60
CA LYS A 174 -4.12 36.05 21.85
C LYS A 174 -3.76 36.42 23.30
N PRO A 175 -4.43 35.90 24.35
CA PRO A 175 -4.16 36.32 25.74
C PRO A 175 -2.74 35.98 26.21
N PHE A 176 -2.09 35.00 25.56
CA PHE A 176 -0.73 34.59 25.88
C PHE A 176 0.33 35.45 25.21
N LEU A 177 -0.04 36.28 24.21
CA LEU A 177 0.87 37.15 23.45
C LEU A 177 0.80 38.62 23.89
N ASP A 178 -0.10 38.99 24.81
CA ASP A 178 -0.32 40.37 25.21
C ASP A 178 0.82 40.95 26.08
N TYR A 179 0.87 42.27 26.24
CA TYR A 179 1.80 42.93 27.16
C TYR A 179 1.47 42.56 28.60
N ASN A 180 2.50 42.19 29.37
CA ASN A 180 2.37 41.60 30.70
C ASN A 180 1.43 40.39 30.72
N ALA A 181 1.47 39.54 29.67
CA ALA A 181 0.66 38.34 29.54
C ALA A 181 0.70 37.49 30.82
N ARG A 182 -0.32 37.69 31.66
CA ARG A 182 -0.58 36.93 32.87
C ARG A 182 -1.96 36.32 32.74
N VAL A 183 -1.98 35.04 32.42
CA VAL A 183 -3.21 34.26 32.33
C VAL A 183 -3.22 33.34 33.55
N ASP A 184 -4.29 33.42 34.34
CA ASP A 184 -4.49 32.61 35.54
C ASP A 184 -3.32 32.66 36.54
N GLY A 185 -2.65 33.81 36.64
CA GLY A 185 -1.53 34.06 37.56
C GLY A 185 -0.15 33.60 37.05
N VAL A 186 -0.07 33.01 35.86
CA VAL A 186 1.17 32.53 35.24
C VAL A 186 1.69 33.56 34.24
N SER A 187 2.98 33.89 34.31
CA SER A 187 3.62 34.88 33.42
C SER A 187 4.15 34.22 32.15
N PHE A 188 3.72 34.72 30.98
CA PHE A 188 4.14 34.22 29.68
C PHE A 188 5.28 35.01 29.05
N CYS A 189 5.74 36.09 29.68
CA CYS A 189 6.71 37.01 29.09
C CYS A 189 8.06 36.39 28.69
N ASN A 190 8.44 35.24 29.25
CA ASN A 190 9.68 34.55 28.91
C ASN A 190 9.51 33.46 27.82
N ALA A 191 8.30 33.25 27.32
CA ALA A 191 8.01 32.24 26.31
C ALA A 191 8.30 32.76 24.89
N ILE A 192 8.57 31.83 23.97
CA ILE A 192 8.82 32.11 22.55
C ILE A 192 7.72 31.48 21.70
N PHE A 193 7.10 32.26 20.83
CA PHE A 193 6.07 31.84 19.88
C PHE A 193 6.57 32.04 18.46
N LEU A 194 6.61 30.95 17.68
CA LEU A 194 6.92 30.97 16.26
C LEU A 194 5.69 30.58 15.45
N PHE A 195 5.30 31.40 14.48
CA PHE A 195 4.24 31.12 13.53
C PHE A 195 4.84 30.89 12.15
N LEU A 196 4.60 29.74 11.53
CA LEU A 196 5.12 29.39 10.22
C LEU A 196 3.97 29.32 9.23
N SER A 197 4.08 30.07 8.13
CA SER A 197 2.99 30.24 7.18
C SER A 197 3.49 30.25 5.73
N ASN A 198 2.67 29.69 4.84
CA ASN A 198 2.87 29.85 3.40
C ASN A 198 2.12 31.07 2.82
N ALA A 199 1.29 31.75 3.63
CA ALA A 199 0.57 32.94 3.21
C ALA A 199 1.54 34.05 2.76
N GLY A 200 1.22 34.70 1.65
CA GLY A 200 2.07 35.72 1.02
C GLY A 200 3.28 35.19 0.27
N GLY A 201 3.51 33.87 0.21
CA GLY A 201 4.66 33.29 -0.48
C GLY A 201 4.76 33.65 -1.96
N ASN A 202 3.63 33.67 -2.68
CA ASN A 202 3.58 34.03 -4.09
C ASN A 202 3.96 35.50 -4.32
N VAL A 203 3.50 36.39 -3.45
CA VAL A 203 3.80 37.84 -3.51
C VAL A 203 5.26 38.09 -3.20
N ILE A 204 5.83 37.42 -2.19
CA ILE A 204 7.26 37.51 -1.89
C ILE A 204 8.09 37.05 -3.10
N ALA A 205 7.66 35.98 -3.77
CA ALA A 205 8.32 35.50 -4.99
C ALA A 205 8.18 36.48 -6.17
N GLU A 206 7.02 37.12 -6.33
CA GLU A 206 6.76 38.13 -7.37
C GLU A 206 7.60 39.39 -7.13
N VAL A 207 7.66 39.90 -5.91
CA VAL A 207 8.50 41.05 -5.57
C VAL A 207 9.98 40.74 -5.80
N ALA A 208 10.44 39.54 -5.42
CA ALA A 208 11.81 39.11 -5.71
C ALA A 208 12.08 39.00 -7.23
N LEU A 209 11.09 38.56 -8.00
CA LEU A 209 11.19 38.46 -9.46
C LEU A 209 11.21 39.84 -10.13
N ASP A 210 10.38 40.78 -9.69
CA ASP A 210 10.36 42.14 -10.23
C ASP A 210 11.67 42.88 -9.90
N PHE A 211 12.19 42.70 -8.70
CA PHE A 211 13.50 43.24 -8.31
C PHE A 211 14.63 42.70 -9.18
N TRP A 212 14.58 41.39 -9.51
CA TRP A 212 15.52 40.78 -10.45
C TRP A 212 15.35 41.30 -11.89
N ARG A 213 14.10 41.52 -12.35
CA ARG A 213 13.81 42.10 -13.68
C ARG A 213 14.30 43.53 -13.82
N GLU A 214 14.38 44.27 -12.73
CA GLU A 214 15.01 45.60 -12.67
C GLU A 214 16.55 45.55 -12.75
N GLY A 215 17.14 44.35 -12.82
CA GLY A 215 18.59 44.14 -12.91
C GLY A 215 19.32 44.29 -11.57
N LYS A 216 18.60 44.22 -10.45
CA LYS A 216 19.17 44.32 -9.10
C LYS A 216 19.34 42.92 -8.48
N ASP A 217 20.37 42.78 -7.65
CA ASP A 217 20.66 41.51 -6.99
C ASP A 217 19.69 41.26 -5.82
N ARG A 218 19.14 40.04 -5.73
CA ARG A 218 18.18 39.65 -4.69
C ARG A 218 18.70 39.90 -3.26
N GLU A 219 20.01 39.83 -3.04
CA GLU A 219 20.68 40.10 -1.75
C GLU A 219 20.57 41.57 -1.30
N GLU A 220 20.23 42.49 -2.20
CA GLU A 220 19.97 43.90 -1.87
C GLU A 220 18.56 44.13 -1.29
N LEU A 221 17.69 43.12 -1.29
CA LEU A 221 16.38 43.20 -0.64
C LEU A 221 16.55 43.19 0.88
N TRP A 222 16.18 44.28 1.56
CA TRP A 222 16.20 44.40 3.02
C TRP A 222 14.83 44.82 3.56
N MET A 223 14.52 44.41 4.80
CA MET A 223 13.26 44.72 5.50
C MET A 223 13.01 46.22 5.69
N ASN A 224 14.07 47.03 5.65
CA ASN A 224 14.01 48.47 5.90
C ASN A 224 13.38 49.24 4.71
N SER A 225 13.08 48.56 3.60
CA SER A 225 12.37 49.15 2.47
C SER A 225 10.87 49.22 2.79
N GLN A 226 10.39 50.43 3.07
CA GLN A 226 8.99 50.72 3.43
C GLN A 226 7.97 50.12 2.43
N GLU A 227 8.41 49.92 1.18
CA GLU A 227 7.64 49.32 0.10
C GLU A 227 7.48 47.79 0.21
N LEU A 228 8.52 47.06 0.65
CA LEU A 228 8.51 45.61 0.79
C LEU A 228 7.62 45.19 1.96
N GLU A 229 7.80 45.85 3.11
CA GLU A 229 6.99 45.61 4.30
C GLU A 229 5.50 45.92 4.01
N THR A 230 5.20 47.06 3.38
CA THR A 230 3.81 47.42 3.05
C THR A 230 3.16 46.46 2.05
N LYS A 231 3.87 46.08 0.97
CA LYS A 231 3.35 45.14 -0.06
C LYS A 231 3.15 43.72 0.48
N ILE A 232 4.06 43.26 1.35
CA ILE A 232 3.97 41.93 1.97
C ILE A 232 2.84 41.90 3.00
N LEU A 233 2.77 42.90 3.88
CA LEU A 233 1.75 42.98 4.92
C LEU A 233 0.35 43.16 4.33
N GLN A 234 0.13 44.11 3.40
CA GLN A 234 -1.19 44.31 2.79
C GLN A 234 -1.74 43.05 2.11
N ASN A 235 -0.88 42.25 1.46
CA ASN A 235 -1.32 41.04 0.77
C ASN A 235 -1.46 39.82 1.69
N ILE A 236 -0.61 39.65 2.71
CA ILE A 236 -0.80 38.61 3.73
C ILE A 236 -2.11 38.84 4.50
N PHE A 237 -2.49 40.10 4.70
CA PHE A 237 -3.65 40.49 5.49
C PHE A 237 -4.97 40.52 4.71
N ASN A 238 -4.94 40.71 3.38
CA ASN A 238 -6.14 40.76 2.54
C ASN A 238 -6.45 39.45 1.79
N ASP A 239 -5.63 38.41 1.93
CA ASP A 239 -5.86 37.11 1.28
C ASP A 239 -7.06 36.38 1.90
N LYS A 240 -8.16 36.31 1.14
CA LYS A 240 -9.45 35.71 1.53
C LYS A 240 -9.36 34.23 1.93
N ASN A 241 -8.28 33.54 1.56
CA ASN A 241 -8.07 32.11 1.82
C ASN A 241 -7.05 31.82 2.93
N SER A 242 -6.47 32.83 3.56
CA SER A 242 -5.50 32.69 4.64
C SER A 242 -6.20 32.64 6.00
N GLY A 243 -5.77 31.73 6.89
CA GLY A 243 -6.23 31.67 8.29
C GLY A 243 -5.97 32.95 9.10
N PHE A 244 -5.11 33.84 8.57
CA PHE A 244 -4.86 35.17 9.12
C PHE A 244 -5.93 36.21 8.77
N LEU A 245 -6.81 35.93 7.80
CA LEU A 245 -7.90 36.81 7.41
C LEU A 245 -8.84 37.00 8.61
N HIS A 246 -9.01 38.26 9.04
CA HIS A 246 -9.81 38.66 10.21
C HIS A 246 -9.30 38.20 11.59
N SER A 247 -8.08 37.65 11.70
CA SER A 247 -7.55 37.26 13.02
C SER A 247 -7.24 38.48 13.89
N THR A 248 -7.68 38.45 15.16
CA THR A 248 -7.54 39.62 16.04
C THR A 248 -6.10 39.87 16.49
N ILE A 249 -5.20 38.88 16.35
CA ILE A 249 -3.76 38.97 16.68
C ILE A 249 -3.04 40.02 15.83
N ILE A 250 -3.39 40.12 14.54
CA ILE A 250 -2.81 41.10 13.62
C ILE A 250 -3.32 42.51 13.95
N ASN A 251 -4.62 42.65 14.16
CA ASN A 251 -5.26 43.94 14.47
C ASN A 251 -4.75 44.59 15.77
N HIS A 252 -4.22 43.79 16.70
CA HIS A 252 -3.68 44.27 17.99
C HIS A 252 -2.14 44.36 17.99
N HIS A 253 -1.46 44.19 16.84
CA HIS A 253 0.01 44.22 16.73
C HIS A 253 0.75 43.30 17.71
N LEU A 254 0.23 42.08 17.91
CA LEU A 254 0.78 41.14 18.90
C LEU A 254 1.97 40.31 18.41
N VAL A 255 2.25 40.29 17.10
CA VAL A 255 3.46 39.69 16.53
C VAL A 255 4.55 40.76 16.43
N ASP A 256 5.76 40.47 16.90
CA ASP A 256 6.86 41.44 16.94
C ASP A 256 7.51 41.63 15.57
N HIS A 257 7.69 40.55 14.81
CA HIS A 257 8.27 40.60 13.47
C HIS A 257 7.58 39.65 12.49
N TYR A 258 7.21 40.17 11.32
CA TYR A 258 6.79 39.40 10.15
C TYR A 258 7.99 39.26 9.20
N ILE A 259 8.53 38.05 9.10
CA ILE A 259 9.82 37.79 8.47
C ILE A 259 9.59 37.05 7.14
N PRO A 260 9.91 37.68 6.00
CA PRO A 260 9.78 37.05 4.69
C PRO A 260 10.99 36.16 4.39
N PHE A 261 10.70 34.98 3.86
CA PHE A 261 11.67 34.05 3.30
C PHE A 261 11.65 34.17 1.78
N LEU A 262 12.80 34.57 1.25
CA LEU A 262 12.98 34.80 -0.18
C LEU A 262 13.09 33.46 -0.94
N PRO A 263 12.66 33.41 -2.21
CA PRO A 263 12.91 32.24 -3.04
C PRO A 263 14.42 31.99 -3.22
N LEU A 264 14.80 30.71 -3.38
CA LEU A 264 16.19 30.28 -3.49
C LEU A 264 16.66 30.30 -4.94
N GLU A 265 17.87 30.78 -5.19
CA GLU A 265 18.52 30.76 -6.52
C GLU A 265 19.37 29.50 -6.67
N LEU A 266 19.82 29.22 -7.90
CA LEU A 266 20.75 28.13 -8.19
C LEU A 266 21.98 28.14 -7.26
N LYS A 267 22.56 29.31 -6.99
CA LYS A 267 23.73 29.46 -6.10
C LYS A 267 23.43 29.00 -4.66
N HIS A 268 22.24 29.31 -4.14
CA HIS A 268 21.81 28.90 -2.79
C HIS A 268 21.53 27.40 -2.73
N VAL A 269 20.93 26.85 -3.78
CA VAL A 269 20.73 25.41 -3.90
C VAL A 269 22.06 24.67 -3.91
N ARG A 270 23.04 25.13 -4.69
CA ARG A 270 24.38 24.53 -4.74
C ARG A 270 25.03 24.51 -3.36
N GLN A 271 24.94 25.61 -2.61
CA GLN A 271 25.42 25.67 -1.22
C GLN A 271 24.73 24.63 -0.32
N CYS A 272 23.42 24.44 -0.46
CA CYS A 272 22.72 23.37 0.23
C CYS A 272 23.22 21.96 -0.13
N VAL A 273 23.56 21.72 -1.40
CA VAL A 273 24.13 20.44 -1.86
C VAL A 273 25.49 20.20 -1.23
N MET A 274 26.36 21.21 -1.22
CA MET A 274 27.68 21.10 -0.60
C MET A 274 27.59 20.85 0.92
N ALA A 275 26.70 21.56 1.61
CA ALA A 275 26.49 21.35 3.04
C ALA A 275 25.93 19.95 3.35
N GLU A 276 25.04 19.42 2.51
CA GLU A 276 24.51 18.06 2.69
C GLU A 276 25.55 16.97 2.34
N MET A 277 26.43 17.22 1.37
CA MET A 277 27.58 16.35 1.08
C MET A 277 28.49 16.23 2.31
N ASP A 278 28.81 17.35 2.96
CA ASP A 278 29.60 17.37 4.19
C ASP A 278 28.91 16.58 5.31
N HIS A 279 27.60 16.77 5.48
CA HIS A 279 26.82 16.02 6.47
C HIS A 279 26.77 14.50 6.20
N LEU A 280 26.92 14.09 4.94
CA LEU A 280 26.96 12.69 4.52
C LEU A 280 28.39 12.12 4.43
N ASN A 281 29.43 12.91 4.77
CA ASN A 281 30.84 12.57 4.60
C ASN A 281 31.23 12.22 3.15
N ILE A 282 30.57 12.84 2.17
CA ILE A 282 30.90 12.74 0.75
C ILE A 282 31.95 13.81 0.44
N SER A 283 32.95 13.48 -0.39
CA SER A 283 33.94 14.48 -0.83
C SER A 283 33.23 15.61 -1.59
N GLN A 284 33.49 16.87 -1.22
CA GLN A 284 32.93 18.01 -1.93
C GLN A 284 33.37 18.01 -3.40
N ASP A 285 32.44 17.65 -4.27
CA ASP A 285 32.62 17.69 -5.72
C ASP A 285 31.73 18.79 -6.30
N ASN A 286 32.39 19.81 -6.87
CA ASN A 286 31.71 20.95 -7.47
C ASN A 286 30.85 20.54 -8.67
N ASP A 287 31.30 19.58 -9.48
CA ASP A 287 30.59 19.16 -10.70
C ASP A 287 29.33 18.37 -10.34
N LEU A 288 29.44 17.47 -9.37
CA LEU A 288 28.29 16.76 -8.82
C LEU A 288 27.32 17.73 -8.14
N SER A 289 27.83 18.72 -7.41
CA SER A 289 26.97 19.73 -6.75
C SER A 289 26.17 20.55 -7.77
N ASP A 290 26.81 20.95 -8.88
CA ASP A 290 26.18 21.73 -9.94
C ASP A 290 25.18 20.89 -10.74
N LYS A 291 25.46 19.60 -10.95
CA LYS A 291 24.53 18.67 -11.59
C LYS A 291 23.26 18.50 -10.76
N VAL A 292 23.40 18.15 -9.48
CA VAL A 292 22.25 17.96 -8.57
C VAL A 292 21.46 19.25 -8.40
N ALA A 293 22.12 20.40 -8.37
CA ALA A 293 21.46 21.71 -8.30
C ALA A 293 20.64 22.00 -9.57
N ARG A 294 21.20 21.78 -10.77
CA ARG A 294 20.50 22.03 -12.05
C ARG A 294 19.32 21.10 -12.30
N ASP A 295 19.34 19.89 -11.76
CA ASP A 295 18.27 18.91 -11.89
C ASP A 295 17.05 19.20 -11.01
N MET A 296 17.11 20.25 -10.17
CA MET A 296 15.95 20.72 -9.42
C MET A 296 14.98 21.53 -10.29
N PRO A 297 13.67 21.54 -9.97
CA PRO A 297 12.70 22.36 -10.67
C PRO A 297 12.84 23.85 -10.32
N TYR A 298 12.80 24.73 -11.32
CA TYR A 298 12.91 26.20 -11.17
C TYR A 298 11.72 26.96 -11.80
N TYR A 299 11.42 28.15 -11.28
CA TYR A 299 10.38 29.10 -11.68
C TYR A 299 10.98 30.50 -11.89
N PRO A 300 10.49 31.31 -12.85
CA PRO A 300 9.48 30.95 -13.87
C PRO A 300 10.02 29.95 -14.89
N GLU A 301 9.14 29.23 -15.60
CA GLU A 301 9.55 28.10 -16.47
C GLU A 301 10.54 28.50 -17.58
N LYS A 302 10.50 29.75 -18.03
CA LYS A 302 11.37 30.28 -19.09
C LYS A 302 12.74 30.66 -18.56
N GLU A 303 12.79 31.46 -17.49
CA GLU A 303 14.03 32.03 -16.96
C GLU A 303 14.72 31.12 -15.92
N LYS A 304 13.99 30.16 -15.33
CA LYS A 304 14.48 29.16 -14.36
C LYS A 304 15.36 29.74 -13.23
N ILE A 305 14.90 30.83 -12.62
CA ILE A 305 15.70 31.61 -11.67
C ILE A 305 15.61 31.04 -10.25
N PHE A 306 14.39 30.75 -9.80
CA PHE A 306 14.09 30.40 -8.41
C PHE A 306 13.66 28.95 -8.25
N ALA A 307 14.26 28.22 -7.31
CA ALA A 307 13.93 26.82 -7.07
C ALA A 307 12.49 26.68 -6.53
N VAL A 308 11.71 25.80 -7.18
CA VAL A 308 10.33 25.45 -6.79
C VAL A 308 10.32 24.56 -5.54
N LYS A 309 11.34 23.70 -5.43
CA LYS A 309 11.56 22.82 -4.28
C LYS A 309 12.78 23.28 -3.50
N GLY A 310 12.67 23.24 -2.18
CA GLY A 310 13.74 23.65 -1.27
C GLY A 310 14.83 22.60 -1.04
N CYS A 311 15.80 22.93 -0.20
CA CYS A 311 16.98 22.10 0.06
C CYS A 311 16.70 20.73 0.69
N LYS A 312 15.47 20.44 1.11
CA LYS A 312 15.07 19.12 1.64
C LYS A 312 15.16 18.00 0.57
N THR A 313 14.93 18.31 -0.70
CA THR A 313 14.98 17.32 -1.80
C THR A 313 16.41 17.00 -2.26
N VAL A 314 17.38 17.84 -1.90
CA VAL A 314 18.79 17.65 -2.25
C VAL A 314 19.34 16.34 -1.68
N ARG A 315 19.02 16.02 -0.42
CA ARG A 315 19.43 14.74 0.21
C ARG A 315 18.90 13.51 -0.51
N GLN A 316 17.69 13.60 -1.07
CA GLN A 316 17.09 12.50 -1.84
C GLN A 316 17.80 12.32 -3.17
N ASN A 317 18.10 13.43 -3.87
CA ASN A 317 18.80 13.41 -5.15
C ASN A 317 20.26 12.96 -5.03
N LEU A 318 20.98 13.39 -3.97
CA LEU A 318 22.36 12.95 -3.71
C LEU A 318 22.45 11.44 -3.46
N ARG A 319 21.53 10.88 -2.66
CA ARG A 319 21.49 9.44 -2.40
C ARG A 319 21.17 8.64 -3.66
N ALA A 320 20.26 9.14 -4.50
CA ALA A 320 19.93 8.47 -5.76
C ALA A 320 21.16 8.29 -6.67
N GLU A 321 22.05 9.28 -6.75
CA GLU A 321 23.29 9.20 -7.54
C GLU A 321 24.32 8.22 -6.92
N GLU A 322 24.49 8.17 -5.60
CA GLU A 322 25.35 7.15 -4.95
C GLU A 322 24.83 5.73 -5.15
N HIS A 323 23.51 5.53 -5.03
CA HIS A 323 22.87 4.25 -5.28
C HIS A 323 23.04 3.80 -6.73
N MET A 324 23.05 4.72 -7.70
CA MET A 324 23.27 4.41 -9.12
C MET A 324 24.69 3.91 -9.41
N VAL A 325 25.71 4.44 -8.71
CA VAL A 325 27.11 3.96 -8.82
C VAL A 325 27.28 2.59 -8.17
N MET A 326 26.68 2.37 -6.99
CA MET A 326 26.71 1.08 -6.30
C MET A 326 25.96 0.00 -7.10
N MET A 327 24.83 0.35 -7.72
CA MET A 327 24.01 -0.54 -8.56
C MET A 327 24.76 -0.97 -9.83
N ARG A 328 25.56 -0.10 -10.45
CA ARG A 328 26.43 -0.47 -11.58
C ARG A 328 27.47 -1.54 -11.21
N MET A 329 28.05 -1.48 -10.02
CA MET A 329 28.98 -2.53 -9.55
C MET A 329 28.26 -3.84 -9.23
N VAL A 330 27.08 -3.79 -8.62
CA VAL A 330 26.30 -4.98 -8.27
C VAL A 330 25.78 -5.70 -9.53
N VAL A 331 25.38 -4.98 -10.58
CA VAL A 331 24.98 -5.58 -11.87
C VAL A 331 26.14 -6.31 -12.55
N VAL A 332 27.38 -5.80 -12.43
CA VAL A 332 28.59 -6.48 -12.93
C VAL A 332 28.89 -7.76 -12.13
N LEU A 333 28.68 -7.74 -10.81
CA LEU A 333 28.83 -8.92 -9.95
C LEU A 333 27.75 -9.99 -10.20
N LEU A 334 26.49 -9.56 -10.38
CA LEU A 334 25.36 -10.46 -10.65
C LEU A 334 25.46 -11.10 -12.04
N SER A 335 25.95 -10.38 -13.04
CA SER A 335 26.19 -10.95 -14.38
C SER A 335 27.29 -12.00 -14.38
N VAL A 336 28.36 -11.82 -13.58
CA VAL A 336 29.39 -12.85 -13.36
C VAL A 336 28.83 -14.07 -12.61
N MET A 337 27.97 -13.87 -11.62
CA MET A 337 27.27 -14.96 -10.91
C MET A 337 26.31 -15.72 -11.82
N MET A 338 25.58 -15.04 -12.70
CA MET A 338 24.62 -15.66 -13.62
C MET A 338 25.32 -16.55 -14.64
N VAL A 339 26.50 -16.15 -15.12
CA VAL A 339 27.36 -16.99 -15.96
C VAL A 339 27.87 -18.23 -15.20
N TYR A 340 28.13 -18.10 -13.89
CA TYR A 340 28.54 -19.22 -13.05
C TYR A 340 27.41 -20.22 -12.79
N VAL A 341 26.17 -19.74 -12.64
CA VAL A 341 24.97 -20.58 -12.48
C VAL A 341 24.61 -21.29 -13.78
N PHE A 342 24.80 -20.65 -14.95
CA PHE A 342 24.64 -21.29 -16.26
C PHE A 342 25.67 -22.40 -16.55
N LEU A 343 26.78 -22.44 -15.82
CA LEU A 343 27.81 -23.50 -15.94
C LEU A 343 27.52 -24.73 -15.07
N MET A 344 26.47 -24.71 -14.23
CA MET A 344 26.09 -25.80 -13.33
C MET A 344 24.63 -26.21 -13.60
N ASP A 345 24.39 -26.88 -14.72
CA ASP A 345 23.05 -27.34 -15.10
C ASP A 345 22.66 -28.69 -14.46
N ALA A 346 21.35 -28.92 -14.35
CA ALA A 346 20.62 -30.14 -14.01
C ALA A 346 20.35 -30.48 -12.52
N THR A 347 19.15 -30.15 -12.04
CA THR A 347 18.15 -31.12 -11.53
C THR A 347 16.81 -30.43 -11.29
N VAL A 348 15.80 -30.80 -12.09
CA VAL A 348 14.39 -30.44 -11.87
C VAL A 348 13.77 -31.58 -11.07
N GLU A 349 13.28 -31.29 -9.86
CA GLU A 349 12.51 -32.24 -9.06
C GLU A 349 11.01 -32.00 -9.28
N SER A 350 10.30 -33.01 -9.79
CA SER A 350 8.86 -33.00 -10.00
C SER A 350 8.11 -33.05 -8.66
N THR A 351 7.15 -32.16 -8.45
CA THR A 351 6.28 -32.18 -7.26
C THR A 351 5.36 -33.41 -7.26
N ALA A 352 5.44 -34.20 -6.18
CA ALA A 352 4.74 -35.47 -6.04
C ALA A 352 3.21 -35.31 -5.87
N GLU A 353 2.47 -36.20 -6.52
CA GLU A 353 1.01 -36.35 -6.53
C GLU A 353 0.44 -36.67 -5.12
N PHE A 354 -0.66 -36.01 -4.73
CA PHE A 354 -1.29 -36.12 -3.40
C PHE A 354 -2.18 -37.37 -3.25
N ASP A 355 -1.83 -38.29 -2.33
CA ASP A 355 -2.58 -39.52 -2.01
C ASP A 355 -3.12 -39.48 -0.55
N PRO A 356 -4.44 -39.46 -0.32
CA PRO A 356 -5.06 -39.33 0.99
C PRO A 356 -4.95 -40.60 1.85
N TYR A 357 -4.82 -41.79 1.25
CA TYR A 357 -4.62 -43.03 2.00
C TYR A 357 -3.19 -43.09 2.57
N LYS A 358 -2.20 -42.71 1.76
CA LYS A 358 -0.80 -42.59 2.20
C LYS A 358 -0.63 -41.47 3.22
N THR A 359 -1.30 -40.34 3.03
CA THR A 359 -1.22 -39.19 3.95
C THR A 359 -1.75 -39.52 5.35
N LEU A 360 -2.83 -40.32 5.44
CA LEU A 360 -3.35 -40.81 6.73
C LEU A 360 -2.67 -42.11 7.20
N GLY A 361 -1.86 -42.76 6.37
CA GLY A 361 -1.22 -44.05 6.70
C GLY A 361 -2.22 -45.18 6.91
N VAL A 362 -3.34 -45.18 6.19
CA VAL A 362 -4.41 -46.17 6.29
C VAL A 362 -4.57 -46.93 4.96
N THR A 363 -4.94 -48.19 5.04
CA THR A 363 -5.17 -49.01 3.83
C THR A 363 -6.51 -48.62 3.17
N ARG A 364 -6.66 -48.92 1.87
CA ARG A 364 -7.93 -48.67 1.14
C ARG A 364 -9.12 -49.44 1.70
N SER A 365 -8.90 -50.47 2.53
CA SER A 365 -9.92 -51.23 3.24
C SER A 365 -10.21 -50.70 4.66
N ALA A 366 -9.59 -49.60 5.09
CA ALA A 366 -9.75 -49.08 6.45
C ALA A 366 -11.20 -48.65 6.74
N SER A 367 -11.71 -49.03 7.92
CA SER A 367 -13.05 -48.69 8.36
C SER A 367 -13.17 -47.22 8.76
N GLN A 368 -14.37 -46.65 8.74
CA GLN A 368 -14.61 -45.25 9.15
C GLN A 368 -14.15 -44.96 10.58
N ALA A 369 -14.31 -45.93 11.49
CA ALA A 369 -13.82 -45.82 12.86
C ALA A 369 -12.29 -45.75 12.94
N GLU A 370 -11.60 -46.51 12.09
CA GLU A 370 -10.14 -46.54 12.01
C GLU A 370 -9.58 -45.24 11.42
N ILE A 371 -10.17 -44.74 10.34
CA ILE A 371 -9.82 -43.45 9.72
C ILE A 371 -9.96 -42.31 10.74
N LYS A 372 -11.07 -42.28 11.49
CA LYS A 372 -11.31 -41.28 12.54
C LYS A 372 -10.34 -41.38 13.71
N LYS A 373 -9.94 -42.60 14.08
CA LYS A 373 -8.94 -42.83 15.13
C LYS A 373 -7.55 -42.34 14.71
N VAL A 374 -7.15 -42.65 13.48
CA VAL A 374 -5.84 -42.25 12.94
C VAL A 374 -5.78 -40.74 12.70
N TYR A 375 -6.85 -40.15 12.16
CA TYR A 375 -6.98 -38.70 12.05
C TYR A 375 -6.82 -38.00 13.40
N LYS A 376 -7.53 -38.44 14.45
CA LYS A 376 -7.41 -37.85 15.79
C LYS A 376 -5.97 -37.92 16.35
N ARG A 377 -5.24 -38.98 16.04
CA ARG A 377 -3.83 -39.14 16.42
C ARG A 377 -2.94 -38.16 15.63
N LEU A 378 -3.03 -38.18 14.31
CA LEU A 378 -2.22 -37.36 13.42
C LEU A 378 -2.53 -35.86 13.56
N ALA A 379 -3.80 -35.47 13.70
CA ALA A 379 -4.19 -34.09 13.96
C ALA A 379 -3.69 -33.56 15.30
N LYS A 380 -3.51 -34.43 16.31
CA LYS A 380 -2.89 -34.05 17.59
C LYS A 380 -1.36 -33.94 17.48
N GLU A 381 -0.75 -34.78 16.66
CA GLU A 381 0.70 -34.86 16.46
C GLU A 381 1.23 -33.75 15.55
N TRP A 382 0.50 -33.41 14.49
CA TRP A 382 0.86 -32.39 13.51
C TRP A 382 0.14 -31.05 13.74
N HIS A 383 -0.55 -30.87 14.87
CA HIS A 383 -1.22 -29.61 15.18
C HIS A 383 -0.21 -28.45 15.17
N PRO A 384 -0.44 -27.36 14.39
CA PRO A 384 0.52 -26.27 14.24
C PRO A 384 0.89 -25.61 15.58
N ASP A 385 -0.06 -25.50 16.51
CA ASP A 385 0.23 -24.97 17.86
C ASP A 385 1.06 -25.90 18.77
N LYS A 386 1.06 -27.21 18.51
CA LYS A 386 1.71 -28.20 19.40
C LYS A 386 3.03 -28.70 18.84
N ASN A 387 3.16 -28.77 17.52
CA ASN A 387 4.32 -29.24 16.79
C ASN A 387 5.09 -28.05 16.20
N LYS A 388 6.38 -27.94 16.56
CA LYS A 388 7.24 -26.81 16.16
C LYS A 388 7.94 -27.01 14.82
N ASN A 389 7.68 -28.13 14.13
CA ASN A 389 8.25 -28.37 12.81
C ASN A 389 7.64 -27.37 11.80
N PRO A 390 8.44 -26.64 10.99
CA PRO A 390 7.92 -25.74 9.95
C PRO A 390 6.97 -26.42 8.96
N GLU A 391 7.07 -27.74 8.76
CA GLU A 391 6.18 -28.51 7.88
C GLU A 391 4.86 -28.94 8.54
N ALA A 392 4.63 -28.59 9.81
CA ALA A 392 3.47 -29.09 10.56
C ALA A 392 2.14 -28.52 10.08
N GLU A 393 2.10 -27.26 9.68
CA GLU A 393 0.91 -26.62 9.13
C GLU A 393 0.49 -27.29 7.80
N ASP A 394 1.44 -27.48 6.89
CA ASP A 394 1.20 -28.13 5.60
C ASP A 394 0.75 -29.60 5.77
N MET A 395 1.38 -30.34 6.67
CA MET A 395 0.97 -31.71 6.98
C MET A 395 -0.41 -31.76 7.63
N PHE A 396 -0.74 -30.83 8.52
CA PHE A 396 -2.06 -30.74 9.16
C PHE A 396 -3.17 -30.48 8.15
N ILE A 397 -2.93 -29.59 7.18
CA ILE A 397 -3.87 -29.31 6.08
C ILE A 397 -4.05 -30.57 5.23
N LYS A 398 -2.96 -31.26 4.86
CA LYS A 398 -3.00 -32.52 4.08
C LYS A 398 -3.75 -33.63 4.82
N ILE A 399 -3.53 -33.80 6.13
CA ILE A 399 -4.21 -34.76 7.00
C ILE A 399 -5.72 -34.47 7.09
N THR A 400 -6.09 -33.20 7.23
CA THR A 400 -7.50 -32.79 7.34
C THR A 400 -8.25 -33.00 6.02
N LYS A 401 -7.65 -32.60 4.89
CA LYS A 401 -8.20 -32.86 3.55
C LYS A 401 -8.36 -34.36 3.28
N SER A 402 -7.37 -35.17 3.68
CA SER A 402 -7.43 -36.62 3.53
C SER A 402 -8.57 -37.23 4.36
N TYR A 403 -8.78 -36.74 5.59
CA TYR A 403 -9.88 -37.19 6.43
C TYR A 403 -11.25 -36.81 5.85
N GLU A 404 -11.41 -35.62 5.29
CA GLU A 404 -12.68 -35.21 4.64
C GLU A 404 -13.04 -36.08 3.43
N ILE A 405 -12.05 -36.46 2.62
CA ILE A 405 -12.25 -37.33 1.45
C ILE A 405 -12.61 -38.75 1.90
N LEU A 406 -11.86 -39.31 2.86
CA LEU A 406 -12.03 -40.71 3.28
C LEU A 406 -13.20 -40.93 4.24
N THR A 407 -13.67 -39.89 4.96
CA THR A 407 -14.76 -40.02 5.93
C THR A 407 -16.14 -40.10 5.29
N ASN A 408 -16.31 -39.44 4.14
CA ASN A 408 -17.57 -39.47 3.39
C ASN A 408 -17.52 -40.62 2.37
N GLU A 409 -18.44 -41.58 2.46
CA GLU A 409 -18.47 -42.76 1.59
C GLU A 409 -18.61 -42.41 0.09
N GLU A 410 -19.35 -41.35 -0.24
CA GLU A 410 -19.54 -40.88 -1.62
C GLU A 410 -18.27 -40.22 -2.18
N LYS A 411 -17.59 -39.39 -1.38
CA LYS A 411 -16.31 -38.76 -1.75
C LYS A 411 -15.19 -39.79 -1.85
N ARG A 412 -15.15 -40.76 -0.94
CA ARG A 412 -14.19 -41.87 -0.97
C ARG A 412 -14.41 -42.75 -2.19
N ALA A 413 -15.66 -43.11 -2.52
CA ALA A 413 -15.97 -43.88 -3.72
C ALA A 413 -15.64 -43.12 -5.01
N THR A 414 -15.85 -41.80 -5.03
CA THR A 414 -15.47 -40.94 -6.17
C THR A 414 -13.95 -40.87 -6.33
N TYR A 415 -13.22 -40.69 -5.23
CA TYR A 415 -11.76 -40.72 -5.22
C TYR A 415 -11.20 -42.08 -5.65
N ASP A 416 -11.76 -43.19 -5.15
CA ASP A 416 -11.33 -44.56 -5.48
C ASP A 416 -11.59 -44.91 -6.95
N ARG A 417 -12.61 -44.32 -7.58
CA ARG A 417 -12.95 -44.53 -8.99
C ARG A 417 -12.20 -43.61 -9.96
N TYR A 418 -11.99 -42.35 -9.60
CA TYR A 418 -11.52 -41.31 -10.53
C TYR A 418 -10.21 -40.62 -10.13
N GLY A 419 -9.67 -40.88 -8.93
CA GLY A 419 -8.39 -40.33 -8.46
C GLY A 419 -8.40 -38.82 -8.11
N GLN A 420 -9.49 -38.09 -8.35
CA GLN A 420 -9.65 -36.66 -8.03
C GLN A 420 -11.06 -36.36 -7.50
N THR A 421 -11.18 -35.42 -6.55
CA THR A 421 -12.46 -34.98 -5.96
C THR A 421 -12.70 -33.47 -6.09
N ASP A 422 -12.24 -32.86 -7.19
CA ASP A 422 -12.77 -31.55 -7.60
C ASP A 422 -13.92 -31.80 -8.56
N SER A 423 -15.14 -31.64 -8.06
CA SER A 423 -16.40 -31.79 -8.77
C SER A 423 -16.45 -30.88 -10.00
N THR A 424 -16.07 -31.45 -11.14
CA THR A 424 -16.13 -30.82 -12.45
C THR A 424 -16.87 -31.78 -13.37
N HIS A 425 -18.20 -31.75 -13.39
CA HIS A 425 -18.95 -32.16 -14.59
C HIS A 425 -20.25 -31.37 -14.77
N PRO A 426 -20.54 -30.89 -16.01
CA PRO A 426 -21.70 -30.06 -16.33
C PRO A 426 -22.83 -30.88 -16.94
N TYR A 427 -24.09 -30.72 -16.50
CA TYR A 427 -25.31 -30.83 -17.34
C TYR A 427 -26.53 -30.39 -16.50
N GLY A 428 -27.38 -29.53 -17.05
CA GLY A 428 -28.48 -28.87 -16.33
C GLY A 428 -29.82 -29.61 -16.35
N ARG A 429 -30.64 -29.37 -15.30
CA ARG A 429 -32.08 -29.01 -15.36
C ARG A 429 -32.67 -28.91 -13.94
N GLY A 430 -33.43 -27.83 -13.69
CA GLY A 430 -34.69 -27.86 -12.94
C GLY A 430 -34.68 -27.86 -11.41
N HIS A 431 -34.92 -26.66 -10.85
CA HIS A 431 -35.69 -26.30 -9.64
C HIS A 431 -35.64 -27.09 -8.32
N HIS A 432 -35.51 -26.27 -7.25
CA HIS A 432 -36.05 -26.41 -5.90
C HIS A 432 -35.45 -27.47 -4.98
N GLY A 433 -34.60 -27.03 -4.04
CA GLY A 433 -34.36 -27.78 -2.82
C GLY A 433 -33.07 -27.48 -2.05
N PHE A 434 -32.74 -26.22 -1.74
CA PHE A 434 -31.71 -25.91 -0.74
C PHE A 434 -32.01 -24.59 0.00
N ARG A 435 -33.22 -24.49 0.56
CA ARG A 435 -33.66 -23.34 1.38
C ARG A 435 -34.04 -23.70 2.82
N HIS A 436 -33.65 -24.88 3.33
CA HIS A 436 -34.16 -25.39 4.61
C HIS A 436 -33.08 -25.84 5.61
N PHE A 437 -32.01 -25.05 5.85
CA PHE A 437 -31.18 -25.31 7.04
C PHE A 437 -30.56 -24.09 7.72
N HIS A 438 -31.09 -22.87 7.51
CA HIS A 438 -30.63 -21.68 8.23
C HIS A 438 -31.73 -20.85 8.93
N ASP A 439 -32.95 -21.37 9.02
CA ASP A 439 -34.07 -20.73 9.73
C ASP A 439 -34.46 -21.53 10.97
N ASN A 440 -33.62 -21.53 12.00
CA ASN A 440 -34.06 -21.95 13.34
C ASN A 440 -33.18 -21.35 14.45
N PHE A 441 -33.19 -20.03 14.61
CA PHE A 441 -33.09 -19.39 15.92
C PHE A 441 -33.76 -18.01 15.85
N TYR A 442 -34.94 -17.91 16.47
CA TYR A 442 -35.76 -16.71 16.63
C TYR A 442 -35.15 -15.79 17.70
N PHE A 443 -34.95 -14.50 17.39
CA PHE A 443 -35.28 -13.37 18.28
C PHE A 443 -35.43 -12.06 17.49
N ASP A 444 -36.67 -11.57 17.53
CA ASP A 444 -37.22 -10.19 17.52
C ASP A 444 -36.87 -9.17 16.40
N GLU A 445 -37.84 -8.99 15.50
CA GLU A 445 -37.92 -7.98 14.42
C GLU A 445 -38.53 -6.65 14.89
N SER A 446 -37.92 -5.95 15.86
CA SER A 446 -38.50 -4.67 16.32
C SER A 446 -37.53 -3.53 16.62
N PHE A 447 -36.23 -3.65 16.30
CA PHE A 447 -35.23 -2.65 16.71
C PHE A 447 -34.33 -2.02 15.63
N PHE A 448 -34.47 -2.38 14.34
CA PHE A 448 -33.69 -1.76 13.25
C PHE A 448 -34.58 -1.26 12.10
N HIS A 449 -35.04 -0.02 12.21
CA HIS A 449 -35.46 0.80 11.06
C HIS A 449 -34.36 1.83 10.74
N PHE A 450 -33.21 1.34 10.24
CA PHE A 450 -32.18 2.14 9.57
C PHE A 450 -31.68 1.39 8.31
N PRO A 451 -31.32 2.08 7.22
CA PRO A 451 -31.47 1.62 5.84
C PRO A 451 -30.34 0.70 5.34
N PHE A 452 -29.90 -0.27 6.14
CA PHE A 452 -28.78 -1.17 5.78
C PHE A 452 -29.19 -2.63 5.54
N ASN A 453 -30.45 -3.01 5.76
CA ASN A 453 -30.87 -4.41 5.63
C ASN A 453 -32.05 -4.60 4.67
N ASN A 454 -31.97 -3.97 3.48
CA ASN A 454 -32.72 -4.49 2.35
C ASN A 454 -31.93 -5.68 1.79
N LYS A 455 -32.27 -6.90 2.21
CA LYS A 455 -31.92 -8.16 1.49
C LYS A 455 -32.63 -8.27 0.11
N GLY A 456 -32.98 -7.12 -0.47
CA GLY A 456 -33.29 -6.90 -1.88
C GLY A 456 -32.41 -5.82 -2.53
N GLY A 457 -31.29 -5.42 -1.90
CA GLY A 457 -30.46 -4.29 -2.32
C GLY A 457 -28.94 -4.47 -2.13
N ARG A 458 -28.39 -5.68 -2.29
CA ARG A 458 -27.11 -5.74 -3.01
C ARG A 458 -27.44 -5.20 -4.39
N ASP A 459 -27.05 -3.96 -4.69
CA ASP A 459 -27.29 -3.39 -6.01
C ASP A 459 -26.87 -4.45 -7.03
N PHE A 460 -27.80 -4.82 -7.89
CA PHE A 460 -27.68 -5.83 -8.95
C PHE A 460 -26.40 -5.66 -9.82
N ALA A 461 -25.72 -4.51 -9.70
CA ALA A 461 -24.46 -4.15 -10.33
C ALA A 461 -23.21 -4.86 -9.76
N ASP A 462 -22.99 -5.00 -8.45
CA ASP A 462 -21.72 -5.57 -7.94
C ASP A 462 -21.63 -7.09 -8.10
N SER A 463 -22.79 -7.78 -8.09
CA SER A 463 -22.84 -9.21 -8.41
C SER A 463 -22.45 -9.51 -9.86
N LYS A 464 -22.63 -8.55 -10.78
CA LYS A 464 -22.26 -8.72 -12.20
C LYS A 464 -20.75 -8.83 -12.37
N TYR A 465 -19.98 -8.13 -11.54
CA TYR A 465 -18.52 -8.04 -11.68
C TYR A 465 -17.77 -8.95 -10.72
N THR A 466 -18.45 -9.77 -9.93
CA THR A 466 -17.80 -10.66 -8.97
C THR A 466 -16.94 -11.69 -9.69
N LEU A 467 -15.65 -11.75 -9.35
CA LEU A 467 -14.67 -12.66 -9.97
C LEU A 467 -14.26 -13.77 -9.03
N HIS A 468 -14.28 -15.00 -9.55
CA HIS A 468 -13.75 -16.19 -8.90
C HIS A 468 -12.38 -16.59 -9.46
N PHE A 469 -11.58 -17.31 -8.69
CA PHE A 469 -10.23 -17.74 -9.13
C PHE A 469 -10.21 -18.45 -10.50
N ASN A 470 -11.15 -19.38 -10.74
CA ASN A 470 -11.22 -20.14 -11.99
C ASN A 470 -11.59 -19.25 -13.20
N GLN A 471 -12.50 -18.30 -13.00
CA GLN A 471 -12.87 -17.32 -14.03
C GLN A 471 -11.68 -16.39 -14.34
N TYR A 472 -10.94 -15.97 -13.31
CA TYR A 472 -9.76 -15.15 -13.50
C TYR A 472 -8.73 -15.85 -14.41
N VAL A 473 -8.38 -17.10 -14.11
CA VAL A 473 -7.35 -17.83 -14.87
C VAL A 473 -7.82 -18.19 -16.30
N LYS A 474 -9.09 -18.58 -16.47
CA LYS A 474 -9.59 -19.06 -17.77
C LYS A 474 -10.06 -17.95 -18.70
N GLU A 475 -10.63 -16.88 -18.16
CA GLU A 475 -11.27 -15.83 -18.95
C GLU A 475 -10.48 -14.52 -18.86
N VAL A 476 -10.17 -14.05 -17.64
CA VAL A 476 -9.54 -12.73 -17.46
C VAL A 476 -8.11 -12.71 -17.96
N VAL A 477 -7.28 -13.69 -17.59
CA VAL A 477 -5.86 -13.71 -17.98
C VAL A 477 -5.66 -13.77 -19.50
N PRO A 478 -6.29 -14.70 -20.26
CA PRO A 478 -6.13 -14.74 -21.71
C PRO A 478 -6.67 -13.49 -22.41
N ASP A 479 -7.77 -12.93 -21.92
CA ASP A 479 -8.40 -11.76 -22.51
C ASP A 479 -7.65 -10.45 -22.17
N SER A 480 -6.89 -10.43 -21.08
CA SER A 480 -6.06 -9.30 -20.66
C SER A 480 -5.00 -8.88 -21.70
N PHE A 481 -4.71 -9.73 -22.68
CA PHE A 481 -3.81 -9.43 -23.80
C PHE A 481 -4.45 -8.55 -24.88
N LYS A 482 -5.79 -8.46 -24.90
CA LYS A 482 -6.59 -7.67 -25.85
C LYS A 482 -7.41 -6.57 -25.19
N ARG A 483 -7.78 -6.73 -23.92
CA ARG A 483 -8.47 -5.70 -23.14
C ARG A 483 -7.86 -5.53 -21.75
N PRO A 484 -7.62 -4.32 -21.26
CA PRO A 484 -7.20 -4.14 -19.88
C PRO A 484 -8.35 -4.43 -18.91
N TYR A 485 -8.02 -4.86 -17.71
CA TYR A 485 -8.97 -5.07 -16.62
C TYR A 485 -8.68 -4.18 -15.42
N LEU A 486 -9.73 -3.66 -14.80
CA LEU A 486 -9.69 -2.96 -13.53
C LEU A 486 -10.41 -3.80 -12.47
N ILE A 487 -9.69 -4.23 -11.43
CA ILE A 487 -10.17 -5.13 -10.40
C ILE A 487 -10.15 -4.43 -9.03
N LYS A 488 -11.30 -4.33 -8.35
CA LYS A 488 -11.40 -3.85 -6.96
C LYS A 488 -11.41 -5.02 -6.01
N ILE A 489 -10.58 -4.95 -4.99
CA ILE A 489 -10.53 -5.88 -3.86
C ILE A 489 -11.26 -5.23 -2.69
N THR A 490 -12.33 -5.86 -2.22
CA THR A 490 -13.24 -5.34 -1.19
C THR A 490 -13.50 -6.37 -0.08
N SER A 491 -14.22 -5.96 0.96
CA SER A 491 -14.73 -6.84 2.01
C SER A 491 -16.01 -6.26 2.61
N ASP A 492 -16.94 -7.15 3.00
CA ASP A 492 -18.16 -6.81 3.75
C ASP A 492 -17.89 -5.96 5.02
N TRP A 493 -16.67 -6.02 5.59
CA TRP A 493 -16.29 -5.31 6.83
C TRP A 493 -15.34 -4.12 6.60
N CYS A 494 -15.33 -3.54 5.40
CA CYS A 494 -14.42 -2.47 5.01
C CYS A 494 -15.12 -1.09 4.92
N PHE A 495 -14.94 -0.24 5.94
CA PHE A 495 -15.52 1.12 5.95
C PHE A 495 -14.96 2.03 4.84
N SER A 496 -13.66 1.91 4.54
CA SER A 496 -13.04 2.65 3.43
C SER A 496 -13.60 2.24 2.06
N CYS A 497 -14.11 1.01 1.93
CA CYS A 497 -14.72 0.50 0.70
C CYS A 497 -16.07 1.21 0.42
N ILE A 498 -16.81 1.58 1.47
CA ILE A 498 -18.07 2.34 1.35
C ILE A 498 -17.82 3.73 0.76
N HIS A 499 -16.73 4.39 1.17
CA HIS A 499 -16.40 5.74 0.71
C HIS A 499 -15.98 5.80 -0.76
N ILE A 500 -15.35 4.75 -1.28
CA ILE A 500 -14.93 4.69 -2.69
C ILE A 500 -16.06 4.22 -3.61
N GLU A 501 -17.11 3.60 -3.08
CA GLU A 501 -18.18 2.97 -3.85
C GLU A 501 -18.89 3.92 -4.84
N PRO A 502 -19.25 5.16 -4.48
CA PRO A 502 -19.90 6.07 -5.43
C PRO A 502 -19.01 6.42 -6.62
N VAL A 503 -17.73 6.73 -6.35
CA VAL A 503 -16.74 7.07 -7.38
C VAL A 503 -16.44 5.86 -8.25
N TRP A 504 -16.31 4.67 -7.65
CA TRP A 504 -16.10 3.41 -8.35
C TRP A 504 -17.25 3.11 -9.32
N LYS A 505 -18.50 3.16 -8.85
CA LYS A 505 -19.69 2.88 -9.68
C LYS A 505 -19.80 3.84 -10.87
N GLU A 506 -19.62 5.13 -10.66
CA GLU A 506 -19.66 6.12 -11.74
C GLU A 506 -18.55 5.86 -12.77
N THR A 507 -17.32 5.61 -12.29
CA THR A 507 -16.16 5.40 -13.16
C THR A 507 -16.28 4.08 -13.94
N VAL A 508 -16.74 3.00 -13.29
CA VAL A 508 -16.92 1.67 -13.90
C VAL A 508 -17.92 1.70 -15.05
N GLN A 509 -19.03 2.42 -14.91
CA GLN A 509 -20.03 2.53 -15.97
C GLN A 509 -19.43 3.16 -17.23
N GLU A 510 -18.59 4.19 -17.07
CA GLU A 510 -17.91 4.83 -18.19
C GLU A 510 -16.84 3.92 -18.80
N LEU A 511 -15.96 3.35 -17.97
CA LEU A 511 -14.87 2.47 -18.43
C LEU A 511 -15.39 1.20 -19.12
N GLU A 512 -16.50 0.64 -18.66
CA GLU A 512 -17.13 -0.53 -19.29
C GLU A 512 -17.61 -0.18 -20.71
N THR A 513 -18.18 1.02 -20.93
CA THR A 513 -18.58 1.46 -22.28
C THR A 513 -17.40 1.67 -23.23
N LEU A 514 -16.20 1.93 -22.68
CA LEU A 514 -14.95 2.01 -23.41
C LEU A 514 -14.30 0.62 -23.65
N GLY A 515 -14.92 -0.45 -23.15
CA GLY A 515 -14.53 -1.85 -23.35
C GLY A 515 -13.46 -2.35 -22.39
N ILE A 516 -13.30 -1.71 -21.23
CA ILE A 516 -12.42 -2.18 -20.15
C ILE A 516 -13.13 -3.28 -19.36
N GLY A 517 -12.41 -4.35 -19.04
CA GLY A 517 -12.94 -5.43 -18.20
C GLY A 517 -12.99 -5.00 -16.73
N ILE A 518 -14.08 -5.30 -16.03
CA ILE A 518 -14.27 -4.89 -14.63
C ILE A 518 -14.38 -6.14 -13.75
N GLY A 519 -13.67 -6.12 -12.63
CA GLY A 519 -13.67 -7.19 -11.64
C GLY A 519 -13.86 -6.67 -10.23
N VAL A 520 -14.57 -7.44 -9.41
CA VAL A 520 -14.69 -7.23 -7.97
C VAL A 520 -14.37 -8.55 -7.29
N VAL A 521 -13.41 -8.54 -6.38
CA VAL A 521 -13.04 -9.70 -5.58
C VAL A 521 -13.30 -9.34 -4.13
N ASP A 522 -14.19 -10.08 -3.49
CA ASP A 522 -14.39 -9.97 -2.04
C ASP A 522 -13.42 -10.91 -1.33
N VAL A 523 -12.55 -10.36 -0.48
CA VAL A 523 -11.54 -11.12 0.28
C VAL A 523 -12.19 -12.13 1.23
N GLY A 524 -13.40 -11.86 1.71
CA GLY A 524 -14.16 -12.75 2.57
C GLY A 524 -14.62 -14.03 1.88
N TYR A 525 -14.95 -13.96 0.59
CA TYR A 525 -15.43 -15.11 -0.20
C TYR A 525 -14.33 -15.75 -1.07
N GLU A 526 -13.48 -14.95 -1.71
CA GLU A 526 -12.50 -15.36 -2.71
C GLU A 526 -11.05 -15.06 -2.29
N ARG A 527 -10.70 -15.49 -1.06
CA ARG A 527 -9.37 -15.27 -0.48
C ARG A 527 -8.22 -15.85 -1.32
N ARG A 528 -8.46 -16.97 -2.01
CA ARG A 528 -7.49 -17.60 -2.92
C ARG A 528 -7.11 -16.67 -4.06
N LEU A 529 -8.09 -16.00 -4.67
CA LEU A 529 -7.84 -15.06 -5.76
C LEU A 529 -7.17 -13.79 -5.24
N ALA A 530 -7.63 -13.24 -4.12
CA ALA A 530 -7.00 -12.07 -3.49
C ALA A 530 -5.51 -12.31 -3.20
N ASN A 531 -5.16 -13.47 -2.64
CA ASN A 531 -3.77 -13.87 -2.40
C ASN A 531 -2.99 -14.06 -3.70
N HIS A 532 -3.59 -14.65 -4.73
CA HIS A 532 -2.94 -14.84 -6.03
C HIS A 532 -2.62 -13.50 -6.72
N LEU A 533 -3.49 -12.51 -6.54
CA LEU A 533 -3.31 -11.14 -7.04
C LEU A 533 -2.34 -10.32 -6.17
N GLY A 534 -1.83 -10.86 -5.05
CA GLY A 534 -0.96 -10.13 -4.11
C GLY A 534 -1.68 -9.07 -3.27
N ALA A 535 -3.02 -9.09 -3.24
CA ALA A 535 -3.81 -8.09 -2.54
C ALA A 535 -4.13 -8.54 -1.11
N HIS A 536 -3.33 -8.10 -0.15
CA HIS A 536 -3.47 -8.44 1.26
C HIS A 536 -4.26 -7.42 2.09
N GLN A 537 -4.63 -6.27 1.51
CA GLN A 537 -5.32 -5.16 2.18
C GLN A 537 -6.58 -4.73 1.42
N THR A 538 -7.59 -4.23 2.13
CA THR A 538 -8.83 -3.70 1.55
C THR A 538 -9.03 -2.24 1.97
N PRO A 539 -9.45 -1.34 1.06
CA PRO A 539 -9.64 -1.54 -0.37
C PRO A 539 -8.31 -1.55 -1.12
N SER A 540 -8.17 -2.42 -2.12
CA SER A 540 -7.09 -2.33 -3.12
C SER A 540 -7.71 -2.27 -4.51
N ILE A 541 -7.18 -1.42 -5.39
CA ILE A 541 -7.57 -1.38 -6.80
C ILE A 541 -6.36 -1.83 -7.62
N LEU A 542 -6.61 -2.69 -8.60
CA LEU A 542 -5.60 -3.38 -9.38
C LEU A 542 -5.92 -3.23 -10.87
N GLY A 543 -4.89 -3.13 -11.69
CA GLY A 543 -4.95 -3.24 -13.14
C GLY A 543 -4.40 -4.58 -13.59
N VAL A 544 -5.01 -5.21 -14.60
CA VAL A 544 -4.48 -6.42 -15.22
C VAL A 544 -4.37 -6.26 -16.74
N VAL A 545 -3.15 -6.36 -17.26
CA VAL A 545 -2.83 -6.26 -18.69
C VAL A 545 -1.74 -7.27 -19.05
N ASN A 546 -1.93 -8.00 -20.15
CA ASN A 546 -1.01 -9.07 -20.60
C ASN A 546 -0.68 -10.09 -19.49
N GLY A 547 -1.64 -10.40 -18.62
CA GLY A 547 -1.49 -11.29 -17.46
C GLY A 547 -0.71 -10.71 -16.28
N LYS A 548 -0.17 -9.48 -16.39
CA LYS A 548 0.53 -8.78 -15.29
C LYS A 548 -0.45 -8.01 -14.43
N VAL A 549 -0.20 -7.96 -13.12
CA VAL A 549 -0.98 -7.19 -12.13
C VAL A 549 -0.21 -5.94 -11.75
N ALA A 550 -0.87 -4.78 -11.78
CA ALA A 550 -0.33 -3.50 -11.33
C ALA A 550 -1.24 -2.90 -10.24
N PHE A 551 -0.66 -2.29 -9.21
CA PHE A 551 -1.42 -1.75 -8.09
C PHE A 551 -1.68 -0.25 -8.27
N PHE A 552 -2.90 0.19 -7.94
CA PHE A 552 -3.26 1.60 -7.91
C PHE A 552 -2.90 2.23 -6.56
N HIS A 553 -2.06 3.27 -6.58
CA HIS A 553 -1.50 3.89 -5.37
C HIS A 553 -2.01 5.32 -5.10
N TYR A 554 -2.85 5.87 -5.97
CA TYR A 554 -3.32 7.26 -5.86
C TYR A 554 -4.65 7.36 -5.09
N ALA A 555 -5.11 8.58 -4.82
CA ALA A 555 -6.44 8.81 -4.28
C ALA A 555 -7.51 8.36 -5.28
N VAL A 556 -8.54 7.63 -4.81
CA VAL A 556 -9.62 7.09 -5.65
C VAL A 556 -10.54 8.22 -6.11
N VAL A 557 -10.16 8.81 -7.24
CA VAL A 557 -10.88 9.86 -7.96
C VAL A 557 -10.98 9.44 -9.42
N LYS A 558 -12.11 9.73 -10.08
CA LYS A 558 -12.37 9.38 -11.49
C LYS A 558 -11.18 9.65 -12.41
N GLY A 559 -10.61 10.87 -12.35
CA GLY A 559 -9.47 11.27 -13.18
C GLY A 559 -8.23 10.39 -12.98
N HIS A 560 -7.90 10.03 -11.75
CA HIS A 560 -6.76 9.15 -11.47
C HIS A 560 -7.00 7.71 -11.91
N LEU A 561 -8.24 7.21 -11.79
CA LEU A 561 -8.59 5.86 -12.27
C LEU A 561 -8.51 5.77 -13.80
N MET A 562 -8.97 6.81 -14.51
CA MET A 562 -8.84 6.89 -15.97
C MET A 562 -7.37 6.95 -16.39
N GLN A 563 -6.58 7.81 -15.72
CA GLN A 563 -5.13 7.90 -15.97
C GLN A 563 -4.43 6.58 -15.70
N PHE A 564 -4.76 5.90 -14.60
CA PHE A 564 -4.19 4.59 -14.28
C PHE A 564 -4.46 3.57 -15.38
N VAL A 565 -5.69 3.48 -15.90
CA VAL A 565 -5.98 2.56 -17.02
C VAL A 565 -5.20 2.93 -18.28
N GLU A 566 -5.01 4.22 -18.54
CA GLU A 566 -4.18 4.69 -19.65
C GLU A 566 -2.70 4.30 -19.48
N ASP A 567 -2.17 4.40 -18.26
CA ASP A 567 -0.80 4.02 -17.91
C ASP A 567 -0.57 2.50 -18.00
N LEU A 568 -1.62 1.67 -17.87
CA LEU A 568 -1.52 0.22 -18.07
C LEU A 568 -1.28 -0.17 -19.55
N LEU A 569 -1.57 0.74 -20.49
CA LEU A 569 -1.46 0.44 -21.91
C LEU A 569 -0.01 0.63 -22.40
N PRO A 570 0.49 -0.24 -23.31
CA PRO A 570 1.81 -0.07 -23.90
C PRO A 570 2.01 1.30 -24.54
N GLN A 571 3.21 1.87 -24.36
CA GLN A 571 3.59 3.10 -25.06
C GLN A 571 3.68 2.82 -26.58
N ARG A 572 3.22 3.77 -27.41
CA ARG A 572 3.19 3.71 -28.89
C ARG A 572 2.13 2.82 -29.55
N LEU A 573 0.97 2.60 -28.92
CA LEU A 573 -0.16 1.93 -29.59
C LEU A 573 -0.75 2.72 -30.78
N VAL A 574 -0.74 4.04 -30.66
CA VAL A 574 -1.26 4.96 -31.69
C VAL A 574 -0.18 5.98 -32.00
N GLU A 575 0.24 6.03 -33.25
CA GLU A 575 1.28 6.94 -33.71
C GLU A 575 0.68 8.32 -34.04
N LYS A 576 1.35 9.41 -33.65
CA LYS A 576 0.91 10.75 -34.07
C LYS A 576 1.35 10.99 -35.51
N VAL A 577 0.40 11.28 -36.39
CA VAL A 577 0.62 11.48 -37.83
C VAL A 577 0.41 12.95 -38.20
N THR A 578 1.37 13.50 -38.93
CA THR A 578 1.44 14.87 -39.44
C THR A 578 1.69 14.86 -40.95
N ASP A 579 1.63 16.03 -41.59
CA ASP A 579 1.91 16.17 -43.02
C ASP A 579 3.32 15.68 -43.40
N LYS A 580 4.27 15.68 -42.45
CA LYS A 580 5.67 15.25 -42.66
C LYS A 580 5.83 13.73 -42.67
N ASN A 581 5.16 13.00 -41.77
CA ASN A 581 5.37 11.55 -41.58
C ASN A 581 4.26 10.68 -42.19
N ASN A 582 3.19 11.26 -42.75
CA ASN A 582 2.06 10.46 -43.24
C ASN A 582 2.45 9.42 -44.29
N GLN A 583 3.40 9.76 -45.18
CA GLN A 583 3.79 8.86 -46.24
C GLN A 583 4.54 7.67 -45.69
N ASP A 584 5.44 7.90 -44.73
CA ASP A 584 6.21 6.84 -44.08
C ASP A 584 5.28 5.93 -43.28
N PHE A 585 4.33 6.52 -42.54
CA PHE A 585 3.30 5.77 -41.82
C PHE A 585 2.49 4.89 -42.79
N LEU A 586 1.88 5.46 -43.84
CA LEU A 586 1.04 4.70 -44.76
C LEU A 586 1.84 3.67 -45.57
N LYS A 587 3.07 3.96 -46.02
CA LYS A 587 3.90 3.01 -46.79
C LYS A 587 4.43 1.84 -45.98
N SER A 588 4.44 1.93 -44.65
CA SER A 588 4.92 0.85 -43.77
C SER A 588 4.02 -0.40 -43.76
N TRP A 589 2.87 -0.40 -44.47
CA TRP A 589 1.98 -1.56 -44.59
C TRP A 589 2.68 -2.81 -45.14
N HIS A 590 3.65 -2.65 -46.06
CA HIS A 590 4.34 -3.78 -46.67
C HIS A 590 5.28 -4.49 -45.68
N GLU A 591 5.89 -3.73 -44.76
CA GLU A 591 6.78 -4.28 -43.72
C GLU A 591 5.98 -4.95 -42.60
N LEU A 592 4.93 -4.28 -42.13
CA LEU A 592 4.10 -4.73 -41.01
C LEU A 592 3.06 -5.79 -41.42
N ASN A 593 2.74 -5.89 -42.71
CA ASN A 593 1.68 -6.74 -43.28
C ASN A 593 0.31 -6.50 -42.60
N LYS A 594 -0.04 -5.23 -42.40
CA LYS A 594 -1.28 -4.78 -41.74
C LYS A 594 -1.89 -3.60 -42.49
N PRO A 595 -3.22 -3.47 -42.51
CA PRO A 595 -3.89 -2.21 -42.88
C PRO A 595 -3.57 -1.10 -41.88
N HIS A 596 -3.63 0.14 -42.37
CA HIS A 596 -3.35 1.34 -41.60
C HIS A 596 -4.63 2.16 -41.43
N VAL A 597 -4.85 2.66 -40.23
CA VAL A 597 -6.03 3.45 -39.91
C VAL A 597 -5.61 4.83 -39.46
N LEU A 598 -6.13 5.87 -40.10
CA LEU A 598 -5.95 7.26 -39.69
C LEU A 598 -7.21 7.77 -38.99
N LEU A 599 -7.02 8.22 -37.76
CA LEU A 599 -8.04 8.79 -36.89
C LEU A 599 -7.89 10.30 -36.89
N PHE A 600 -8.92 11.03 -37.30
CA PHE A 600 -8.95 12.48 -37.30
C PHE A 600 -9.89 12.98 -36.22
N ASP A 601 -9.39 13.78 -35.28
CA ASP A 601 -10.19 14.38 -34.22
C ASP A 601 -9.59 15.73 -33.78
N GLN A 602 -10.38 16.58 -33.11
CA GLN A 602 -9.96 17.93 -32.69
C GLN A 602 -9.17 17.95 -31.38
N VAL A 603 -9.07 16.82 -30.69
CA VAL A 603 -8.47 16.73 -29.35
C VAL A 603 -6.94 16.64 -29.48
N PRO A 604 -6.13 17.43 -28.75
CA PRO A 604 -4.66 17.43 -28.91
C PRO A 604 -3.96 16.16 -28.39
N SER A 605 -4.61 15.45 -27.47
CA SER A 605 -4.21 14.13 -26.98
C SER A 605 -5.11 13.05 -27.56
N VAL A 606 -4.54 11.87 -27.84
CA VAL A 606 -5.30 10.72 -28.36
C VAL A 606 -6.29 10.26 -27.28
N PRO A 607 -7.61 10.31 -27.54
CA PRO A 607 -8.60 9.81 -26.59
C PRO A 607 -8.40 8.35 -26.18
N LEU A 608 -8.70 8.03 -24.92
CA LEU A 608 -8.57 6.67 -24.35
C LEU A 608 -9.33 5.62 -25.17
N LEU A 609 -10.50 5.97 -25.72
CA LEU A 609 -11.28 5.11 -26.61
C LEU A 609 -10.46 4.56 -27.79
N TYR A 610 -9.69 5.43 -28.47
CA TYR A 610 -8.87 5.03 -29.61
C TYR A 610 -7.66 4.20 -29.17
N LYS A 611 -7.04 4.52 -28.03
CA LYS A 611 -5.94 3.71 -27.46
C LYS A 611 -6.40 2.30 -27.11
N LEU A 612 -7.57 2.16 -26.49
CA LEU A 612 -8.17 0.87 -26.14
C LEU A 612 -8.55 0.06 -27.38
N THR A 613 -9.03 0.73 -28.42
CA THR A 613 -9.35 0.09 -29.70
C THR A 613 -8.08 -0.40 -30.39
N ALA A 614 -7.04 0.45 -30.42
CA ALA A 614 -5.74 0.09 -30.96
C ALA A 614 -5.12 -1.09 -30.20
N PHE A 615 -5.26 -1.14 -28.86
CA PHE A 615 -4.81 -2.28 -28.06
C PHE A 615 -5.54 -3.59 -28.43
N ALA A 616 -6.86 -3.55 -28.63
CA ALA A 616 -7.66 -4.71 -28.98
C ALA A 616 -7.33 -5.28 -30.38
N HIS A 617 -7.00 -4.41 -31.33
CA HIS A 617 -6.73 -4.78 -32.73
C HIS A 617 -5.25 -4.69 -33.13
N LYS A 618 -4.33 -4.53 -32.16
CA LYS A 618 -2.88 -4.35 -32.39
C LYS A 618 -2.24 -5.42 -33.26
N ASP A 619 -2.79 -6.63 -33.25
CA ASP A 619 -2.26 -7.77 -34.01
C ASP A 619 -2.63 -7.70 -35.50
N TYR A 620 -3.68 -6.96 -35.86
CA TYR A 620 -4.25 -6.95 -37.22
C TYR A 620 -4.13 -5.58 -37.91
N VAL A 621 -4.17 -4.48 -37.17
CA VAL A 621 -4.25 -3.12 -37.73
C VAL A 621 -3.27 -2.17 -37.03
N GLN A 622 -2.68 -1.26 -37.80
CA GLN A 622 -1.84 -0.18 -37.29
C GLN A 622 -2.63 1.13 -37.20
N PHE A 623 -2.55 1.84 -36.08
CA PHE A 623 -3.33 3.06 -35.83
C PHE A 623 -2.45 4.31 -35.82
N GLY A 624 -2.90 5.33 -36.54
CA GLY A 624 -2.34 6.67 -36.56
C GLY A 624 -3.41 7.70 -36.17
N TYR A 625 -2.98 8.77 -35.49
CA TYR A 625 -3.84 9.85 -35.03
C TYR A 625 -3.39 11.19 -35.57
N VAL A 626 -4.32 11.91 -36.17
CA VAL A 626 -4.13 13.22 -36.77
C VAL A 626 -4.97 14.23 -35.98
N ASP A 627 -4.29 15.18 -35.36
CA ASP A 627 -4.92 16.30 -34.68
C ASP A 627 -5.38 17.34 -35.70
N GLN A 628 -6.69 17.58 -35.78
CA GLN A 628 -7.29 18.52 -36.73
C GLN A 628 -7.02 19.99 -36.36
N GLY A 629 -6.59 20.28 -35.13
CA GLY A 629 -6.33 21.64 -34.64
C GLY A 629 -4.95 22.19 -34.97
N LEU A 630 -4.03 21.36 -35.48
CA LEU A 630 -2.66 21.75 -35.79
C LEU A 630 -2.52 22.29 -37.22
N SER A 631 -1.67 23.29 -37.40
CA SER A 631 -1.31 23.77 -38.75
C SER A 631 -0.49 22.75 -39.54
N GLU A 632 0.22 21.85 -38.85
CA GLU A 632 1.07 20.79 -39.43
C GLU A 632 0.29 19.59 -40.00
N THR A 633 -1.05 19.63 -39.97
CA THR A 633 -1.94 18.59 -40.51
C THR A 633 -2.89 19.14 -41.57
N ALA A 634 -2.74 20.41 -41.95
CA ALA A 634 -3.65 21.12 -42.85
C ALA A 634 -3.64 20.55 -44.27
N ASP A 635 -2.53 19.96 -44.73
CA ASP A 635 -2.46 19.33 -46.04
C ASP A 635 -3.22 18.00 -46.05
N LEU A 636 -3.09 17.19 -45.00
CA LEU A 636 -3.85 15.95 -44.82
C LEU A 636 -5.37 16.19 -44.80
N LEU A 637 -5.83 17.19 -44.04
CA LEU A 637 -7.25 17.54 -43.96
C LEU A 637 -7.81 17.93 -45.33
N ARG A 638 -7.04 18.71 -46.12
CA ARG A 638 -7.41 19.09 -47.48
C ARG A 638 -7.36 17.91 -48.45
N LYS A 639 -6.31 17.08 -48.38
CA LYS A 639 -6.10 15.92 -49.26
C LYS A 639 -7.27 14.94 -49.19
N PHE A 640 -7.72 14.62 -47.98
CA PHE A 640 -8.78 13.63 -47.76
C PHE A 640 -10.17 14.23 -47.57
N ASN A 641 -10.33 15.55 -47.77
CA ASN A 641 -11.60 16.26 -47.63
C ASN A 641 -12.28 16.00 -46.27
N ILE A 642 -11.52 16.11 -45.19
CA ILE A 642 -11.99 15.80 -43.83
C ILE A 642 -12.84 16.96 -43.30
N ASN A 643 -14.07 16.65 -42.90
CA ASN A 643 -14.93 17.60 -42.22
C ASN A 643 -14.50 17.72 -40.75
N THR A 644 -14.18 18.94 -40.31
CA THR A 644 -13.66 19.21 -38.97
C THR A 644 -14.70 19.07 -37.86
N TYR A 645 -16.00 19.14 -38.16
CA TYR A 645 -17.05 19.13 -37.12
C TYR A 645 -17.33 17.76 -36.50
N ALA A 646 -16.80 16.68 -37.06
CA ALA A 646 -17.00 15.32 -36.55
C ALA A 646 -15.75 14.45 -36.71
N PRO A 647 -15.44 13.58 -35.73
CA PRO A 647 -14.35 12.64 -35.83
C PRO A 647 -14.52 11.73 -37.06
N THR A 648 -13.43 11.51 -37.79
CA THR A 648 -13.41 10.72 -39.02
C THR A 648 -12.34 9.67 -38.94
N MET A 649 -12.64 8.46 -39.40
CA MET A 649 -11.70 7.35 -39.45
C MET A 649 -11.59 6.84 -40.88
N LEU A 650 -10.36 6.78 -41.39
CA LEU A 650 -10.03 6.30 -42.72
C LEU A 650 -9.23 5.00 -42.60
N VAL A 651 -9.57 3.99 -43.40
CA VAL A 651 -8.77 2.78 -43.52
C VAL A 651 -8.01 2.80 -44.85
N PHE A 652 -6.72 2.56 -44.79
CA PHE A 652 -5.83 2.36 -45.92
C PHE A 652 -5.38 0.90 -45.91
N LYS A 653 -5.41 0.29 -47.09
CA LYS A 653 -4.87 -1.06 -47.30
C LYS A 653 -3.58 -0.91 -48.11
N GLU A 654 -3.51 -1.50 -49.29
CA GLU A 654 -2.34 -1.37 -50.16
C GLU A 654 -2.29 -0.03 -50.92
N ASP A 655 -3.45 0.58 -51.20
CA ASP A 655 -3.53 1.92 -51.79
C ASP A 655 -3.41 2.99 -50.70
N VAL A 656 -2.36 3.79 -50.78
CA VAL A 656 -2.04 4.88 -49.83
C VAL A 656 -2.64 6.22 -50.26
N GLU A 657 -3.05 6.35 -51.51
CA GLU A 657 -3.63 7.59 -52.04
C GLU A 657 -5.13 7.65 -51.80
N LYS A 658 -5.81 6.49 -51.88
CA LYS A 658 -7.25 6.39 -51.68
C LYS A 658 -7.61 5.50 -50.49
N PRO A 659 -8.39 5.99 -49.51
CA PRO A 659 -8.86 5.15 -48.42
C PRO A 659 -9.82 4.07 -48.97
N ALA A 660 -9.68 2.85 -48.43
CA ALA A 660 -10.51 1.71 -48.75
C ALA A 660 -11.93 1.84 -48.15
N ASP A 661 -12.02 2.43 -46.96
CA ASP A 661 -13.28 2.64 -46.26
C ASP A 661 -13.20 3.87 -45.34
N ILE A 662 -14.35 4.49 -45.06
CA ILE A 662 -14.47 5.73 -44.30
C ILE A 662 -15.68 5.65 -43.38
N ILE A 663 -15.48 6.01 -42.12
CA ILE A 663 -16.58 6.25 -41.19
C ILE A 663 -16.45 7.61 -40.53
N GLN A 664 -17.56 8.34 -40.49
CA GLN A 664 -17.65 9.65 -39.86
C GLN A 664 -18.93 9.73 -39.03
N ALA A 665 -18.79 9.90 -37.72
CA ALA A 665 -19.93 10.10 -36.83
C ALA A 665 -19.52 10.85 -35.56
N LYS A 666 -20.40 11.72 -35.08
CA LYS A 666 -20.22 12.42 -33.80
C LYS A 666 -20.52 11.45 -32.65
N GLY A 667 -19.56 11.25 -31.75
CA GLY A 667 -19.71 10.35 -30.59
C GLY A 667 -19.74 8.87 -30.98
N MET A 668 -18.84 8.43 -31.87
CA MET A 668 -18.70 7.02 -32.24
C MET A 668 -18.53 6.13 -31.00
N LYS A 669 -19.48 5.23 -30.78
CA LYS A 669 -19.38 4.22 -29.72
C LYS A 669 -18.35 3.17 -30.12
N LYS A 670 -17.67 2.58 -29.12
CA LYS A 670 -16.68 1.51 -29.32
C LYS A 670 -17.19 0.39 -30.23
N GLN A 671 -18.43 -0.06 -30.04
CA GLN A 671 -19.00 -1.16 -30.83
C GLN A 671 -18.98 -0.89 -32.35
N ILE A 672 -19.30 0.35 -32.75
CA ILE A 672 -19.30 0.76 -34.16
C ILE A 672 -17.87 0.77 -34.70
N ILE A 673 -16.92 1.27 -33.90
CA ILE A 673 -15.51 1.27 -34.25
C ILE A 673 -14.99 -0.17 -34.41
N ASP A 674 -15.27 -1.04 -33.45
CA ASP A 674 -14.83 -2.44 -33.48
C ASP A 674 -15.42 -3.19 -34.70
N GLU A 675 -16.69 -2.94 -35.04
CA GLU A 675 -17.31 -3.51 -36.24
C GLU A 675 -16.63 -3.01 -37.53
N PHE A 676 -16.40 -1.70 -37.63
CA PHE A 676 -15.72 -1.07 -38.75
C PHE A 676 -14.30 -1.63 -38.97
N ILE A 677 -13.52 -1.76 -37.88
CA ILE A 677 -12.17 -2.33 -37.92
C ILE A 677 -12.21 -3.83 -38.25
N THR A 678 -13.16 -4.58 -37.68
CA THR A 678 -13.27 -6.03 -37.94
C THR A 678 -13.61 -6.32 -39.40
N ASN A 679 -14.44 -5.50 -40.04
CA ASN A 679 -14.77 -5.62 -41.46
C ASN A 679 -13.56 -5.30 -42.36
N ASN A 680 -12.61 -4.50 -41.87
CA ASN A 680 -11.43 -4.05 -42.61
C ASN A 680 -10.10 -4.60 -42.07
N LYS A 681 -10.12 -5.68 -41.29
CA LYS A 681 -8.93 -6.22 -40.59
C LYS A 681 -7.84 -6.83 -41.48
N PHE A 682 -8.10 -6.99 -42.78
CA PHE A 682 -7.15 -7.59 -43.73
C PHE A 682 -6.88 -6.67 -44.91
N LEU A 683 -5.63 -6.74 -45.38
CA LEU A 683 -5.21 -6.27 -46.70
C LEU A 683 -6.02 -7.00 -47.80
N LEU A 684 -6.06 -6.45 -49.01
CA LEU A 684 -6.73 -7.09 -50.14
C LEU A 684 -6.02 -8.37 -50.59
N ALA A 685 -4.69 -8.37 -50.51
CA ALA A 685 -3.83 -9.52 -50.76
C ALA A 685 -2.69 -9.58 -49.72
N PRO A 686 -2.96 -10.04 -48.48
CA PRO A 686 -1.97 -10.13 -47.41
C PRO A 686 -0.89 -11.17 -47.69
N ARG A 687 0.30 -10.95 -47.12
CA ARG A 687 1.38 -11.93 -47.08
C ARG A 687 1.06 -13.02 -46.05
N LEU A 688 1.16 -14.29 -46.43
CA LEU A 688 0.99 -15.39 -45.47
C LEU A 688 2.26 -15.59 -44.64
N VAL A 689 2.25 -14.98 -43.45
CA VAL A 689 3.39 -14.93 -42.52
C VAL A 689 3.31 -15.95 -41.39
N ASN A 690 2.11 -16.46 -41.08
CA ASN A 690 1.86 -17.39 -39.98
C ASN A 690 0.62 -18.26 -40.24
N GLN A 691 0.53 -19.37 -39.49
CA GLN A 691 -0.57 -20.34 -39.63
C GLN A 691 -1.94 -19.75 -39.29
N LYS A 692 -2.02 -18.92 -38.24
CA LYS A 692 -3.28 -18.29 -37.79
C LYS A 692 -3.93 -17.42 -38.86
N LEU A 693 -3.14 -16.58 -39.53
CA LEU A 693 -3.59 -15.72 -40.62
C LEU A 693 -4.05 -16.56 -41.81
N PHE A 694 -3.35 -17.64 -42.13
CA PHE A 694 -3.74 -18.55 -43.19
C PHE A 694 -5.06 -19.28 -42.88
N ASP A 695 -5.27 -19.71 -41.64
CA ASP A 695 -6.53 -20.32 -41.22
C ASP A 695 -7.71 -19.34 -41.27
N GLU A 696 -7.49 -18.05 -40.94
CA GLU A 696 -8.53 -17.01 -41.01
C GLU A 696 -8.88 -16.60 -42.46
N LEU A 697 -7.88 -16.47 -43.33
CA LEU A 697 -8.07 -16.10 -44.74
C LEU A 697 -8.61 -17.26 -45.58
N CYS A 698 -8.09 -18.45 -45.33
CA CYS A 698 -8.39 -19.69 -46.03
C CYS A 698 -8.97 -20.71 -45.05
N PRO A 699 -10.23 -20.57 -44.64
CA PRO A 699 -10.84 -21.50 -43.69
C PRO A 699 -11.09 -22.87 -44.34
N VAL A 700 -11.03 -23.91 -43.52
CA VAL A 700 -11.41 -25.27 -43.92
C VAL A 700 -12.89 -25.30 -44.32
N LYS A 701 -13.22 -26.03 -45.38
CA LYS A 701 -14.60 -26.21 -45.84
C LYS A 701 -15.52 -26.70 -44.70
N GLN A 702 -16.45 -25.83 -44.27
CA GLN A 702 -17.46 -26.18 -43.27
C GLN A 702 -18.78 -26.68 -43.89
N PHE A 703 -19.25 -26.07 -44.99
CA PHE A 703 -20.52 -26.44 -45.67
C PHE A 703 -20.46 -26.16 -47.18
N HIS A 704 -21.26 -26.88 -47.99
CA HIS A 704 -21.27 -26.75 -49.46
C HIS A 704 -21.64 -25.35 -49.99
N ARG A 705 -22.39 -24.53 -49.23
CA ARG A 705 -22.85 -23.19 -49.61
C ARG A 705 -21.89 -22.04 -49.24
N ARG A 706 -20.79 -22.32 -48.51
CA ARG A 706 -19.80 -21.31 -48.06
C ARG A 706 -18.38 -21.73 -48.46
N ARG A 707 -18.18 -22.08 -49.73
CA ARG A 707 -16.83 -22.38 -50.24
C ARG A 707 -16.06 -21.08 -50.34
N LYS A 708 -14.85 -21.07 -49.81
CA LYS A 708 -13.87 -20.00 -50.03
C LYS A 708 -12.68 -20.59 -50.76
N TYR A 709 -12.26 -19.92 -51.82
CA TYR A 709 -11.08 -20.29 -52.58
C TYR A 709 -10.00 -19.26 -52.35
N CYS A 710 -8.78 -19.76 -52.14
CA CYS A 710 -7.62 -18.92 -51.96
C CYS A 710 -6.79 -18.91 -53.23
N VAL A 711 -6.54 -17.71 -53.74
CA VAL A 711 -5.67 -17.46 -54.88
C VAL A 711 -4.33 -17.00 -54.31
N LEU A 712 -3.36 -17.91 -54.35
CA LEU A 712 -2.04 -17.72 -53.77
C LEU A 712 -1.03 -17.38 -54.86
N LEU A 713 -0.36 -16.24 -54.75
CA LEU A 713 0.81 -15.92 -55.57
C LEU A 713 2.09 -16.39 -54.86
N ILE A 714 2.86 -17.26 -55.51
CA ILE A 714 4.20 -17.65 -55.09
C ILE A 714 5.20 -16.81 -55.89
N THR A 715 5.97 -15.98 -55.20
CA THR A 715 6.86 -14.98 -55.82
C THR A 715 8.17 -14.82 -55.04
N GLY A 716 9.14 -14.11 -55.60
CA GLY A 716 10.40 -13.76 -54.94
C GLY A 716 10.39 -12.33 -54.37
N GLU A 717 11.39 -12.01 -53.54
CA GLU A 717 11.61 -10.67 -52.98
C GLU A 717 12.43 -9.75 -53.91
N GLU A 718 12.98 -10.30 -55.00
CA GLU A 718 13.85 -9.58 -55.92
C GLU A 718 13.09 -8.55 -56.77
N GLU A 719 13.75 -7.46 -57.18
CA GLU A 719 13.14 -6.38 -57.98
C GLU A 719 12.53 -6.88 -59.30
N SER A 720 13.05 -7.98 -59.84
CA SER A 720 12.54 -8.66 -61.05
C SER A 720 11.07 -9.09 -60.94
N PHE A 721 10.54 -9.26 -59.72
CA PHE A 721 9.19 -9.75 -59.48
C PHE A 721 8.17 -8.63 -59.15
N THR A 722 8.62 -7.39 -59.01
CA THR A 722 7.78 -6.23 -58.62
C THR A 722 6.60 -6.01 -59.56
N ALA A 723 6.84 -5.96 -60.88
CA ALA A 723 5.80 -5.75 -61.89
C ALA A 723 4.71 -6.84 -61.87
N GLY A 724 5.10 -8.10 -61.63
CA GLY A 724 4.17 -9.22 -61.50
C GLY A 724 3.32 -9.13 -60.23
N ASN A 725 3.94 -8.71 -59.12
CA ASN A 725 3.26 -8.54 -57.84
C ASN A 725 2.25 -7.38 -57.90
N GLU A 726 2.63 -6.22 -58.47
CA GLU A 726 1.73 -5.09 -58.69
C GLU A 726 0.54 -5.47 -59.57
N ALA A 727 0.78 -6.22 -60.66
CA ALA A 727 -0.28 -6.70 -61.53
C ALA A 727 -1.25 -7.67 -60.83
N PHE A 728 -0.78 -8.46 -59.87
CA PHE A 728 -1.60 -9.34 -59.04
C PHE A 728 -2.42 -8.55 -58.02
N LEU A 729 -1.80 -7.58 -57.35
CA LEU A 729 -2.48 -6.65 -56.44
C LEU A 729 -3.59 -5.88 -57.16
N SER A 730 -3.32 -5.39 -58.37
CA SER A 730 -4.31 -4.69 -59.21
C SER A 730 -5.51 -5.58 -59.57
N LEU A 731 -5.28 -6.89 -59.70
CA LEU A 731 -6.34 -7.84 -60.01
C LEU A 731 -7.16 -8.18 -58.76
N ALA A 732 -6.49 -8.35 -57.62
CA ALA A 732 -7.12 -8.58 -56.33
C ALA A 732 -8.03 -7.40 -55.94
N SER A 733 -7.58 -6.16 -56.15
CA SER A 733 -8.38 -4.97 -55.86
C SER A 733 -9.59 -4.81 -56.79
N ALA A 734 -9.51 -5.29 -58.02
CA ALA A 734 -10.63 -5.31 -58.96
C ALA A 734 -11.66 -6.42 -58.65
N ASN A 735 -11.32 -7.43 -57.84
CA ASN A 735 -12.14 -8.62 -57.63
C ASN A 735 -12.43 -8.84 -56.14
N THR A 736 -13.40 -8.09 -55.60
CA THR A 736 -13.76 -8.08 -54.18
C THR A 736 -14.79 -9.16 -53.79
N ASN A 737 -14.99 -10.17 -54.62
CA ASN A 737 -15.93 -11.27 -54.34
C ASN A 737 -15.57 -12.00 -53.03
N ASP A 738 -16.52 -12.12 -52.10
CA ASP A 738 -16.30 -12.75 -50.78
C ASP A 738 -15.94 -14.24 -50.81
N VAL A 739 -16.16 -14.88 -51.96
CA VAL A 739 -15.81 -16.28 -52.24
C VAL A 739 -14.31 -16.44 -52.52
N LEU A 740 -13.65 -15.39 -53.03
CA LEU A 740 -12.24 -15.41 -53.37
C LEU A 740 -11.45 -14.61 -52.34
N ARG A 741 -10.31 -15.17 -51.92
CA ARG A 741 -9.33 -14.46 -51.09
C ARG A 741 -7.98 -14.55 -51.76
N PHE A 742 -7.37 -13.40 -52.01
CA PHE A 742 -6.04 -13.30 -52.59
C PHE A 742 -5.01 -13.25 -51.48
N ALA A 743 -3.86 -13.87 -51.68
CA ALA A 743 -2.73 -13.82 -50.76
C ALA A 743 -1.45 -14.10 -51.53
N TYR A 744 -0.30 -13.80 -50.93
CA TYR A 744 0.99 -14.14 -51.53
C TYR A 744 1.99 -14.67 -50.49
N VAL A 745 2.99 -15.40 -50.97
CA VAL A 745 4.09 -15.95 -50.18
C VAL A 745 5.41 -15.74 -50.90
N TYR A 746 6.45 -15.47 -50.12
CA TYR A 746 7.81 -15.47 -50.64
C TYR A 746 8.37 -16.89 -50.64
N GLN A 747 8.78 -17.35 -51.82
CA GLN A 747 9.23 -18.72 -52.01
C GLN A 747 10.34 -19.11 -51.03
N ARG A 748 11.34 -18.24 -50.81
CA ARG A 748 12.46 -18.50 -49.89
C ARG A 748 12.06 -18.53 -48.41
N ARG A 749 11.02 -17.82 -47.98
CA ARG A 749 10.59 -17.78 -46.56
C ARG A 749 9.66 -18.94 -46.20
N GLN A 750 8.82 -19.36 -47.14
CA GLN A 750 7.84 -20.44 -46.98
C GLN A 750 8.18 -21.67 -47.86
N GLN A 751 9.44 -22.10 -47.84
CA GLN A 751 9.93 -23.23 -48.65
C GLN A 751 9.06 -24.50 -48.52
N PRO A 752 8.70 -24.99 -47.32
CA PRO A 752 7.94 -26.24 -47.19
C PRO A 752 6.57 -26.20 -47.89
N LEU A 753 5.90 -25.04 -47.86
CA LEU A 753 4.64 -24.84 -48.56
C LEU A 753 4.85 -24.85 -50.08
N CYS A 754 5.87 -24.13 -50.53
CA CYS A 754 6.16 -23.97 -51.95
C CYS A 754 6.59 -25.28 -52.61
N ASP A 755 7.38 -26.11 -51.92
CA ASP A 755 7.86 -27.41 -52.40
C ASP A 755 6.70 -28.35 -52.74
N VAL A 756 5.69 -28.39 -51.86
CA VAL A 756 4.48 -29.19 -52.06
C VAL A 756 3.63 -28.68 -53.22
N LEU A 757 3.46 -27.36 -53.36
CA LEU A 757 2.63 -26.77 -54.41
C LEU A 757 3.31 -26.79 -55.79
N LEU A 758 4.63 -26.60 -55.84
CA LEU A 758 5.44 -26.52 -57.07
C LEU A 758 6.07 -27.85 -57.50
N LYS A 759 6.01 -28.90 -56.65
CA LYS A 759 6.61 -30.23 -56.88
C LYS A 759 8.13 -30.17 -57.12
N ASN A 760 8.87 -29.48 -56.24
CA ASN A 760 10.35 -29.36 -56.26
C ASN A 760 10.97 -28.84 -57.56
N LYS A 761 10.42 -27.76 -58.14
CA LYS A 761 11.10 -27.01 -59.21
C LYS A 761 11.73 -25.75 -58.61
N ASP A 762 13.05 -25.76 -58.46
CA ASP A 762 13.82 -24.75 -57.70
C ASP A 762 13.91 -23.35 -58.38
N SER A 763 13.52 -23.22 -59.65
CA SER A 763 13.59 -21.95 -60.39
C SER A 763 12.47 -21.85 -61.42
N THR A 764 11.26 -21.58 -60.95
CA THR A 764 10.13 -21.24 -61.82
C THR A 764 9.80 -19.76 -61.71
N PRO A 765 9.34 -19.11 -62.79
CA PRO A 765 8.76 -17.76 -62.70
C PRO A 765 7.64 -17.73 -61.65
N PRO A 766 7.25 -16.55 -61.14
CA PRO A 766 6.18 -16.42 -60.16
C PRO A 766 4.96 -17.22 -60.62
N GLN A 767 4.28 -17.89 -59.70
CA GLN A 767 3.18 -18.77 -60.08
C GLN A 767 1.96 -18.50 -59.22
N VAL A 768 0.80 -18.44 -59.86
CA VAL A 768 -0.48 -18.32 -59.17
C VAL A 768 -1.07 -19.71 -59.00
N VAL A 769 -1.54 -20.01 -57.78
CA VAL A 769 -2.16 -21.27 -57.41
C VAL A 769 -3.52 -20.99 -56.80
N ILE A 770 -4.56 -21.66 -57.30
CA ILE A 770 -5.90 -21.61 -56.70
C ILE A 770 -6.04 -22.85 -55.81
N LEU A 771 -6.42 -22.68 -54.55
CA LEU A 771 -6.55 -23.78 -53.59
C LEU A 771 -7.83 -23.70 -52.74
N GLU A 772 -8.33 -24.88 -52.34
CA GLU A 772 -9.45 -25.10 -51.43
C GLU A 772 -8.99 -26.05 -50.30
N ARG A 773 -9.20 -25.66 -49.03
CA ARG A 773 -8.87 -26.51 -47.88
C ARG A 773 -10.03 -27.45 -47.51
N ARG A 774 -9.73 -28.75 -47.42
CA ARG A 774 -10.73 -29.81 -47.19
C ARG A 774 -10.86 -30.23 -45.73
N ASN A 775 -9.76 -30.29 -44.97
CA ASN A 775 -9.77 -30.68 -43.56
C ASN A 775 -8.77 -29.86 -42.72
N GLY A 776 -8.90 -29.94 -41.39
CA GLY A 776 -7.97 -29.29 -40.45
C GLY A 776 -6.57 -29.88 -40.43
N ALA A 777 -6.39 -31.10 -40.96
CA ALA A 777 -5.09 -31.77 -41.08
C ALA A 777 -4.25 -31.29 -42.29
N GLY A 778 -4.61 -30.15 -42.90
CA GLY A 778 -3.86 -29.54 -44.00
C GLY A 778 -4.12 -30.11 -45.39
N LYS A 779 -5.12 -31.00 -45.58
CA LYS A 779 -5.47 -31.54 -46.92
C LYS A 779 -6.12 -30.46 -47.77
N ILE A 780 -5.61 -30.28 -48.98
CA ILE A 780 -6.09 -29.30 -49.96
C ILE A 780 -6.41 -29.94 -51.30
N LEU A 781 -7.27 -29.26 -52.06
CA LEU A 781 -7.32 -29.40 -53.51
C LEU A 781 -6.82 -28.12 -54.15
N TYR A 782 -5.99 -28.22 -55.18
CA TYR A 782 -5.40 -27.05 -55.82
C TYR A 782 -5.23 -27.22 -57.32
N LYS A 783 -5.03 -26.09 -58.00
CA LYS A 783 -4.66 -26.02 -59.41
C LYS A 783 -3.71 -24.84 -59.64
N PRO A 784 -2.48 -25.10 -60.13
CA PRO A 784 -1.57 -24.04 -60.55
C PRO A 784 -1.96 -23.47 -61.93
N LEU A 785 -1.74 -22.17 -62.13
CA LEU A 785 -1.86 -21.52 -63.44
C LEU A 785 -0.68 -21.94 -64.33
N LEU A 786 -0.99 -22.33 -65.58
CA LEU A 786 0.00 -22.78 -66.56
C LEU A 786 0.68 -21.59 -67.25
N GLY A 787 2.02 -21.61 -67.36
CA GLY A 787 2.80 -20.60 -68.07
C GLY A 787 3.49 -19.55 -67.20
N GLY A 788 3.38 -19.65 -65.86
CA GLY A 788 3.92 -18.64 -64.94
C GLY A 788 3.07 -17.38 -64.87
N TRP A 789 3.51 -16.41 -64.07
CA TRP A 789 2.84 -15.15 -63.81
C TRP A 789 3.83 -14.00 -63.94
N ASN A 790 3.73 -13.26 -65.04
CA ASN A 790 4.50 -12.03 -65.25
C ASN A 790 3.58 -10.78 -65.25
N GLY A 791 2.30 -10.95 -64.91
CA GLY A 791 1.33 -9.86 -64.89
C GLY A 791 0.87 -9.36 -66.27
N SER A 792 1.16 -10.11 -67.34
CA SER A 792 0.75 -9.75 -68.70
C SER A 792 -0.78 -9.73 -68.85
N LYS A 793 -1.30 -9.03 -69.87
CA LYS A 793 -2.75 -8.98 -70.13
C LYS A 793 -3.33 -10.39 -70.38
N GLU A 794 -2.54 -11.27 -71.00
CA GLU A 794 -2.90 -12.65 -71.27
C GLU A 794 -3.00 -13.48 -69.99
N ASP A 795 -2.04 -13.33 -69.07
CA ASP A 795 -2.05 -14.03 -67.78
C ASP A 795 -3.24 -13.61 -66.91
N LYS A 796 -3.56 -12.30 -66.91
CA LYS A 796 -4.76 -11.77 -66.24
C LYS A 796 -6.03 -12.39 -66.80
N HIS A 797 -6.14 -12.50 -68.13
CA HIS A 797 -7.31 -13.09 -68.77
C HIS A 797 -7.46 -14.59 -68.46
N LYS A 798 -6.36 -15.35 -68.52
CA LYS A 798 -6.33 -16.78 -68.16
C LYS A 798 -6.78 -17.03 -66.72
N LEU A 799 -6.28 -16.22 -65.77
CA LEU A 799 -6.66 -16.36 -64.36
C LEU A 799 -8.14 -16.04 -64.14
N LEU A 800 -8.66 -14.99 -64.76
CA LEU A 800 -10.09 -14.65 -64.68
C LEU A 800 -10.99 -15.73 -65.28
N GLU A 801 -10.60 -16.31 -66.41
CA GLU A 801 -11.32 -17.42 -67.05
C GLU A 801 -11.37 -18.65 -66.12
N GLU A 802 -10.23 -19.03 -65.51
CA GLU A 802 -10.18 -20.14 -64.57
C GLU A 802 -11.02 -19.89 -63.32
N LEU A 803 -11.04 -18.65 -62.79
CA LEU A 803 -11.89 -18.27 -61.66
C LEU A 803 -13.38 -18.35 -62.00
N GLU A 804 -13.79 -17.90 -63.19
CA GLU A 804 -15.18 -17.99 -63.65
C GLU A 804 -15.61 -19.45 -63.85
N ARG A 805 -14.74 -20.28 -64.42
CA ARG A 805 -15.01 -21.71 -64.58
C ARG A 805 -15.15 -22.41 -63.22
N LEU A 806 -14.32 -22.04 -62.25
CA LEU A 806 -14.34 -22.61 -60.90
C LEU A 806 -15.60 -22.21 -60.10
N GLN A 807 -16.21 -21.07 -60.40
CA GLN A 807 -17.54 -20.73 -59.87
C GLN A 807 -18.64 -21.66 -60.40
N LYS A 808 -18.53 -22.12 -61.65
CA LYS A 808 -19.51 -23.01 -62.30
C LYS A 808 -19.29 -24.47 -61.91
N ASP A 809 -18.04 -24.93 -61.89
CA ASP A 809 -17.67 -26.31 -61.55
C ASP A 809 -16.47 -26.36 -60.59
N PRO A 810 -16.67 -26.78 -59.34
CA PRO A 810 -15.59 -26.89 -58.36
C PRO A 810 -14.70 -28.12 -58.54
N SER A 811 -15.02 -29.04 -59.45
CA SER A 811 -14.19 -30.22 -59.72
C SER A 811 -12.90 -29.90 -60.48
N ILE A 812 -12.76 -28.65 -60.95
CA ILE A 812 -11.58 -28.11 -61.67
C ILE A 812 -10.30 -28.12 -60.82
N LEU A 813 -10.41 -28.26 -59.50
CA LEU A 813 -9.25 -28.44 -58.62
C LEU A 813 -8.80 -29.91 -58.64
N ASN A 814 -7.92 -30.24 -59.59
CA ASN A 814 -7.59 -31.63 -59.94
C ASN A 814 -6.43 -32.24 -59.12
N TYR A 815 -5.65 -31.42 -58.41
CA TYR A 815 -4.51 -31.90 -57.62
C TYR A 815 -4.85 -31.91 -56.14
N ASP A 816 -4.47 -32.97 -55.43
CA ASP A 816 -4.55 -33.05 -53.98
C ASP A 816 -3.15 -33.03 -53.34
N ALA A 817 -3.05 -32.40 -52.17
CA ALA A 817 -1.82 -32.33 -51.39
C ALA A 817 -2.13 -32.16 -49.90
N ILE A 818 -1.13 -32.42 -49.06
CA ILE A 818 -1.15 -32.12 -47.62
C ILE A 818 -0.15 -31.00 -47.39
N LEU A 819 -0.64 -29.84 -46.96
CA LEU A 819 0.22 -28.70 -46.67
C LEU A 819 0.88 -28.85 -45.30
N PRO A 820 2.20 -28.55 -45.18
CA PRO A 820 2.83 -28.37 -43.88
C PRO A 820 2.34 -27.08 -43.21
N GLU A 821 2.57 -26.98 -41.90
CA GLU A 821 2.33 -25.72 -41.18
C GLU A 821 3.25 -24.61 -41.69
N LEU A 822 2.73 -23.38 -41.74
CA LEU A 822 3.49 -22.22 -42.20
C LEU A 822 4.59 -21.85 -41.19
N ASN A 823 5.76 -21.50 -41.71
CA ASN A 823 6.82 -20.91 -40.91
C ASN A 823 6.35 -19.55 -40.40
N ASN A 824 6.41 -19.33 -39.09
CA ASN A 824 6.08 -18.01 -38.54
C ASN A 824 7.26 -17.05 -38.74
N GLU A 825 7.17 -16.20 -39.77
CA GLU A 825 8.24 -15.27 -40.18
C GLU A 825 8.60 -14.25 -39.08
N PHE A 826 7.68 -14.00 -38.16
CA PHE A 826 7.89 -13.04 -37.06
C PHE A 826 8.48 -13.68 -35.80
N THR A 827 8.79 -15.00 -35.80
CA THR A 827 9.30 -15.71 -34.60
C THR A 827 10.73 -15.30 -34.21
N SER A 828 11.57 -14.91 -35.18
CA SER A 828 12.92 -14.40 -34.91
C SER A 828 12.89 -12.99 -34.30
N MET A 829 11.97 -12.13 -34.75
CA MET A 829 11.66 -10.86 -34.09
C MET A 829 10.94 -11.07 -32.75
N PHE A 830 10.22 -12.18 -32.56
CA PHE A 830 9.63 -12.54 -31.28
C PHE A 830 10.69 -12.89 -30.25
N LEU A 831 11.80 -13.54 -30.61
CA LEU A 831 12.94 -13.76 -29.71
C LEU A 831 13.62 -12.45 -29.31
N ILE A 832 13.91 -11.57 -30.26
CA ILE A 832 14.50 -10.25 -29.98
C ILE A 832 13.55 -9.40 -29.17
N ARG A 833 12.25 -9.37 -29.53
CA ARG A 833 11.21 -8.70 -28.77
C ARG A 833 11.01 -9.35 -27.41
N TRP A 834 11.11 -10.66 -27.27
CA TRP A 834 11.09 -11.34 -25.97
C TRP A 834 12.30 -10.96 -25.14
N ILE A 835 13.48 -10.83 -25.73
CA ILE A 835 14.67 -10.36 -25.04
C ILE A 835 14.48 -8.91 -24.59
N TYR A 836 13.93 -8.03 -25.43
CA TYR A 836 13.60 -6.65 -25.03
C TYR A 836 12.46 -6.59 -24.01
N THR A 837 11.43 -7.43 -24.15
CA THR A 837 10.29 -7.48 -23.21
C THR A 837 10.70 -8.15 -21.91
N ALA A 838 11.64 -9.10 -21.94
CA ALA A 838 12.24 -9.72 -20.76
C ALA A 838 13.22 -8.76 -20.10
N TYR A 839 13.97 -7.97 -20.87
CA TYR A 839 14.81 -6.88 -20.37
C TYR A 839 13.95 -5.82 -19.68
N ASP A 840 12.89 -5.35 -20.34
CA ASP A 840 11.93 -4.40 -19.76
C ASP A 840 11.24 -5.02 -18.54
N TYR A 841 10.84 -6.30 -18.60
CA TYR A 841 10.24 -7.01 -17.46
C TYR A 841 11.21 -7.20 -16.29
N LEU A 842 12.49 -7.49 -16.56
CA LEU A 842 13.54 -7.55 -15.56
C LEU A 842 13.80 -6.18 -14.97
N SER A 843 13.84 -5.13 -15.79
CA SER A 843 13.98 -3.75 -15.33
C SER A 843 12.81 -3.32 -14.45
N GLU A 844 11.58 -3.66 -14.85
CA GLU A 844 10.33 -3.34 -14.14
C GLU A 844 10.20 -4.15 -12.84
N ILE A 845 10.59 -5.43 -12.83
CA ILE A 845 10.70 -6.24 -11.60
C ILE A 845 11.77 -5.68 -10.67
N ILE A 846 12.92 -5.27 -11.20
CA ILE A 846 13.99 -4.68 -10.41
C ILE A 846 13.51 -3.35 -9.80
N ASP A 847 12.81 -2.53 -10.57
CA ASP A 847 12.21 -1.29 -10.10
C ASP A 847 11.11 -1.55 -9.05
N ASP A 848 10.21 -2.51 -9.26
CA ASP A 848 9.15 -2.86 -8.30
C ASP A 848 9.71 -3.50 -7.01
N LEU A 849 10.69 -4.40 -7.13
CA LEU A 849 11.37 -5.05 -6.01
C LEU A 849 12.17 -4.04 -5.17
N LEU A 850 12.78 -3.03 -5.80
CA LEU A 850 13.63 -2.04 -5.15
C LEU A 850 12.88 -0.78 -4.69
N HIS A 851 11.82 -0.33 -5.37
CA HIS A 851 11.16 0.94 -5.08
C HIS A 851 9.80 0.77 -4.39
N ASN A 852 8.98 -0.22 -4.77
CA ASN A 852 7.62 -0.36 -4.23
C ASN A 852 7.56 -1.20 -2.94
N ASN A 853 8.46 -2.17 -2.76
CA ASN A 853 8.50 -3.08 -1.60
C ASN A 853 9.70 -2.89 -0.64
N TRP A 854 10.52 -1.84 -0.79
CA TRP A 854 11.72 -1.61 0.04
C TRP A 854 11.43 -1.69 1.55
N ARG A 855 10.25 -1.22 1.96
CA ARG A 855 9.81 -1.20 3.35
C ARG A 855 9.48 -2.60 3.91
N GLU A 856 9.09 -3.54 3.05
CA GLU A 856 8.80 -4.95 3.39
C GLU A 856 10.02 -5.87 3.24
N MET A 857 11.04 -5.45 2.47
CA MET A 857 12.29 -6.21 2.25
C MET A 857 13.36 -5.98 3.33
N MET A 858 13.25 -4.91 4.13
CA MET A 858 14.18 -4.61 5.23
C MET A 858 14.37 -5.74 6.27
N PRO A 859 13.31 -6.47 6.69
CA PRO A 859 13.45 -7.61 7.59
C PRO A 859 14.21 -8.77 6.94
N LEU A 860 13.92 -9.09 5.67
CA LEU A 860 14.59 -10.16 4.91
C LEU A 860 16.08 -9.84 4.70
N LEU A 861 16.39 -8.61 4.30
CA LEU A 861 17.78 -8.14 4.18
C LEU A 861 18.48 -8.17 5.53
N SER A 862 17.83 -7.74 6.60
CA SER A 862 18.39 -7.83 7.96
C SER A 862 18.65 -9.29 8.38
N LEU A 863 17.78 -10.22 8.00
CA LEU A 863 17.92 -11.66 8.29
C LEU A 863 19.09 -12.27 7.49
N ILE A 864 19.22 -11.91 6.21
CA ILE A 864 20.33 -12.34 5.35
C ILE A 864 21.65 -11.76 5.86
N PHE A 865 21.70 -10.46 6.20
CA PHE A 865 22.89 -9.84 6.79
C PHE A 865 23.26 -10.48 8.13
N SER A 866 22.27 -10.82 8.97
CA SER A 866 22.51 -11.53 10.24
C SER A 866 23.04 -12.94 10.00
N ALA A 867 22.50 -13.68 9.04
CA ALA A 867 22.97 -15.01 8.67
C ALA A 867 24.41 -14.99 8.11
N LEU A 868 24.72 -14.03 7.25
CA LEU A 868 26.07 -13.82 6.71
C LEU A 868 27.05 -13.40 7.82
N PHE A 869 26.62 -12.56 8.77
CA PHE A 869 27.45 -12.17 9.90
C PHE A 869 27.75 -13.36 10.84
N ILE A 870 26.78 -14.26 11.05
CA ILE A 870 26.98 -15.50 11.82
C ILE A 870 27.91 -16.47 11.07
N LEU A 871 27.75 -16.64 9.75
CA LEU A 871 28.64 -17.45 8.93
C LEU A 871 30.07 -16.90 8.90
N PHE A 872 30.23 -15.59 8.75
CA PHE A 872 31.55 -14.95 8.76
C PHE A 872 32.19 -15.01 10.16
N GLY A 873 31.40 -14.77 11.22
CA GLY A 873 31.85 -14.88 12.60
C GLY A 873 32.30 -16.29 12.96
N THR A 874 31.59 -17.33 12.49
CA THR A 874 31.98 -18.73 12.72
C THR A 874 33.27 -19.10 11.98
N VAL A 875 33.44 -18.68 10.72
CA VAL A 875 34.68 -18.90 9.96
C VAL A 875 35.88 -18.19 10.61
N VAL A 876 35.70 -16.96 11.09
CA VAL A 876 36.75 -16.21 11.80
C VAL A 876 37.09 -16.88 13.13
N ILE A 877 36.10 -17.31 13.93
CA ILE A 877 36.35 -18.01 15.20
C ILE A 877 37.07 -19.35 14.95
N GLN A 878 36.72 -20.09 13.89
CA GLN A 878 37.41 -21.33 13.53
C GLN A 878 38.85 -21.09 13.06
N ALA A 879 39.08 -20.03 12.27
CA ALA A 879 40.42 -19.65 11.81
C ALA A 879 41.36 -19.19 12.95
N PHE A 880 40.81 -18.66 14.05
CA PHE A 880 41.59 -18.28 15.24
C PHE A 880 41.65 -19.38 16.31
N SER A 881 40.71 -20.32 16.32
CA SER A 881 40.69 -21.46 17.27
C SER A 881 41.72 -22.54 16.94
N ASP A 882 42.18 -22.65 15.68
CA ASP A 882 43.18 -23.65 15.27
C ASP A 882 44.63 -23.28 15.61
N SER A 883 44.87 -22.13 16.26
CA SER A 883 46.23 -21.63 16.54
C SER A 883 46.76 -21.96 17.95
N SER A 884 46.06 -22.77 18.76
CA SER A 884 46.50 -23.02 20.14
C SER A 884 46.21 -24.42 20.67
N GLU A 885 46.89 -25.44 20.15
CA GLU A 885 47.22 -26.65 20.92
C GLU A 885 48.57 -27.26 20.49
N GLU A 886 49.61 -27.12 21.33
CA GLU A 886 50.68 -28.12 21.47
C GLU A 886 50.85 -28.53 22.94
N LYS A 887 50.40 -29.77 23.23
CA LYS A 887 50.86 -30.81 24.18
C LYS A 887 51.43 -30.41 25.57
N GLN A 888 50.88 -31.00 26.64
CA GLN A 888 51.35 -32.27 27.26
C GLN A 888 50.45 -32.77 28.44
N PRO A 889 50.46 -34.09 28.79
CA PRO A 889 49.43 -34.75 29.64
C PRO A 889 49.92 -35.37 30.97
N LYS A 890 48.95 -35.78 31.83
CA LYS A 890 48.94 -36.73 33.02
C LYS A 890 48.36 -36.04 34.28
N THR A 891 47.56 -36.62 35.19
CA THR A 891 47.25 -38.01 35.62
C THR A 891 45.97 -38.04 36.50
N LYS A 892 45.33 -39.22 36.64
CA LYS A 892 44.11 -39.53 37.44
C LYS A 892 44.34 -39.64 38.97
N ALA A 893 43.33 -39.34 39.79
CA ALA A 893 42.97 -40.10 41.03
C ALA A 893 41.60 -39.67 41.62
N LYS A 894 41.04 -40.52 42.51
CA LYS A 894 39.63 -40.77 42.89
C LYS A 894 39.29 -40.33 44.34
N GLU A 895 37.98 -40.18 44.62
CA GLU A 895 37.23 -40.45 45.89
C GLU A 895 37.53 -39.54 47.13
N THR A 896 36.65 -39.12 48.05
CA THR A 896 35.27 -39.47 48.53
C THR A 896 34.79 -38.38 49.54
N SER A 897 33.60 -37.78 49.39
CA SER A 897 32.37 -37.84 50.22
C SER A 897 32.24 -37.13 51.61
N LYS A 898 31.05 -36.49 51.79
CA LYS A 898 30.24 -36.10 53.00
C LYS A 898 30.42 -34.66 53.55
N ALA A 899 29.44 -33.77 53.33
CA ALA A 899 28.21 -33.46 54.12
C ALA A 899 28.52 -32.43 55.24
N GLU A 900 27.77 -31.36 55.55
CA GLU A 900 26.42 -30.89 55.22
C GLU A 900 26.32 -29.38 55.66
N ASN A 901 25.27 -28.68 55.18
CA ASN A 901 24.70 -27.39 55.63
C ASN A 901 25.21 -26.05 55.04
N GLY A 902 24.34 -25.42 54.23
CA GLY A 902 24.08 -23.98 54.28
C GLY A 902 24.24 -23.16 52.99
N SER A 903 23.12 -23.00 52.25
CA SER A 903 22.84 -22.04 51.16
C SER A 903 23.37 -22.35 49.73
N PRO A 904 22.48 -22.45 48.71
CA PRO A 904 22.92 -22.57 47.33
C PRO A 904 22.99 -21.19 46.67
N ASN A 905 24.18 -20.85 46.19
CA ASN A 905 24.32 -20.02 45.00
C ASN A 905 23.75 -20.78 43.79
N THR A 906 22.95 -20.09 42.98
CA THR A 906 22.76 -20.48 41.58
C THR A 906 22.99 -19.27 40.69
N SER A 907 24.03 -19.38 39.86
CA SER A 907 24.23 -18.60 38.66
C SER A 907 23.36 -19.13 37.51
N SER A 908 23.05 -18.20 36.60
CA SER A 908 22.89 -18.40 35.15
C SER A 908 21.53 -18.85 34.56
N THR A 909 21.10 -18.01 33.60
CA THR A 909 20.37 -18.28 32.35
C THR A 909 19.00 -18.97 32.33
N SER A 910 18.05 -18.26 31.72
CA SER A 910 16.94 -18.81 30.93
C SER A 910 16.33 -17.62 30.16
N SER A 911 16.31 -17.46 28.84
CA SER A 911 16.32 -18.43 27.73
C SER A 911 15.60 -19.73 28.04
N ARG A 912 14.39 -19.61 28.60
CA ARG A 912 13.37 -20.64 28.47
C ARG A 912 12.40 -20.21 27.37
N PRO A 913 12.01 -21.10 26.44
CA PRO A 913 10.77 -20.87 25.71
C PRO A 913 9.64 -20.78 26.75
N PRO A 914 8.60 -19.96 26.54
CA PRO A 914 7.53 -19.84 27.50
C PRO A 914 6.96 -21.23 27.78
N LYS A 915 6.75 -21.54 29.06
CA LYS A 915 6.02 -22.74 29.46
C LYS A 915 4.68 -22.70 28.72
N LYS A 916 4.30 -23.79 28.03
CA LYS A 916 2.99 -23.92 27.39
C LYS A 916 1.91 -23.52 28.42
N ASN A 917 1.09 -22.51 28.08
CA ASN A 917 -0.02 -21.96 28.85
C ASN A 917 0.31 -20.90 29.93
N PHE A 918 1.28 -20.01 29.72
CA PHE A 918 1.50 -18.87 30.64
C PHE A 918 1.05 -17.54 30.02
N VAL A 919 0.05 -16.89 30.62
CA VAL A 919 -0.32 -15.49 30.35
C VAL A 919 0.31 -14.63 31.44
N GLU A 920 1.06 -13.60 31.05
CA GLU A 920 1.58 -12.63 32.01
C GLU A 920 0.44 -11.67 32.42
N VAL A 921 -0.09 -11.87 33.63
CA VAL A 921 -1.11 -10.99 34.23
C VAL A 921 -0.44 -10.20 35.35
N THR A 922 -0.41 -8.87 35.22
CA THR A 922 0.26 -7.98 36.16
C THR A 922 -0.70 -7.43 37.23
N GLU A 923 -0.26 -7.29 38.47
CA GLU A 923 -1.07 -6.62 39.51
C GLU A 923 -1.08 -5.11 39.26
N LEU A 924 -2.26 -4.48 39.25
CA LEU A 924 -2.37 -3.03 39.20
C LEU A 924 -2.01 -2.41 40.56
N THR A 925 -0.73 -2.14 40.74
CA THR A 925 -0.14 -1.23 41.74
C THR A 925 -0.05 0.20 41.19
N ASP A 926 0.24 1.19 42.04
CA ASP A 926 0.29 2.62 41.67
C ASP A 926 1.29 2.91 40.53
N ILE A 927 2.39 2.15 40.50
CA ILE A 927 3.43 2.22 39.47
C ILE A 927 2.90 1.65 38.15
N THR A 928 2.37 0.44 38.19
CA THR A 928 1.84 -0.26 36.99
C THR A 928 0.54 0.36 36.48
N TYR A 929 -0.23 1.04 37.33
CA TYR A 929 -1.43 1.76 36.93
C TYR A 929 -1.10 2.92 36.00
N THR A 930 -0.01 3.62 36.29
CA THR A 930 0.44 4.72 35.45
C THR A 930 0.92 4.20 34.08
N SER A 931 1.65 3.08 34.04
CA SER A 931 2.15 2.51 32.76
C SER A 931 1.07 1.77 31.96
N ASN A 932 0.21 1.00 32.64
CA ASN A 932 -0.73 0.06 32.02
C ASN A 932 -2.15 0.65 31.92
N LEU A 933 -2.38 1.89 32.34
CA LEU A 933 -3.63 2.58 32.10
C LEU A 933 -3.42 4.04 31.69
N VAL A 934 -2.78 4.85 32.53
CA VAL A 934 -2.72 6.32 32.31
C VAL A 934 -1.84 6.71 31.12
N LYS A 935 -0.71 6.02 30.91
CA LYS A 935 0.25 6.28 29.81
C LYS A 935 0.21 5.20 28.72
N LEU A 936 -0.88 4.44 28.65
CA LEU A 936 -1.03 3.39 27.66
C LEU A 936 -1.06 4.01 26.24
N ARG A 937 -0.31 3.43 25.29
CA ARG A 937 -0.20 3.98 23.93
C ARG A 937 -1.58 3.97 23.22
N PRO A 938 -1.84 4.90 22.29
CA PRO A 938 -3.08 4.91 21.52
C PRO A 938 -3.32 3.57 20.81
N GLY A 939 -4.53 3.02 20.92
CA GLY A 939 -4.89 1.72 20.33
C GLY A 939 -4.70 0.52 21.26
N HIS A 940 -4.08 0.70 22.43
CA HIS A 940 -3.97 -0.36 23.43
C HIS A 940 -5.13 -0.33 24.43
N ILE A 941 -5.49 -1.50 24.98
CA ILE A 941 -6.55 -1.68 25.99
C ILE A 941 -5.99 -2.56 27.11
N ASN A 942 -6.23 -2.18 28.37
CA ASN A 942 -5.88 -3.02 29.51
C ASN A 942 -7.12 -3.72 30.04
N VAL A 943 -7.12 -5.04 30.03
CA VAL A 943 -8.19 -5.90 30.52
C VAL A 943 -7.86 -6.32 31.94
N VAL A 944 -8.66 -5.84 32.89
CA VAL A 944 -8.42 -5.90 34.32
C VAL A 944 -9.42 -6.82 35.00
N LEU A 945 -8.96 -7.89 35.62
CA LEU A 945 -9.76 -8.76 36.47
C LEU A 945 -9.84 -8.22 37.90
N VAL A 946 -11.05 -8.11 38.45
CA VAL A 946 -11.28 -7.70 39.84
C VAL A 946 -11.40 -8.93 40.74
N LEU A 947 -10.56 -9.03 41.77
CA LEU A 947 -10.48 -10.20 42.66
C LEU A 947 -10.16 -9.84 44.12
N THR A 948 -10.27 -10.82 45.01
CA THR A 948 -9.86 -10.75 46.43
C THR A 948 -8.73 -11.73 46.72
N ASP A 949 -7.99 -11.55 47.81
CA ASP A 949 -6.89 -12.45 48.20
C ASP A 949 -7.36 -13.90 48.36
N SER A 950 -8.60 -14.08 48.82
CA SER A 950 -9.22 -15.41 48.97
C SER A 950 -9.57 -16.10 47.65
N THR A 951 -9.79 -15.33 46.57
CA THR A 951 -10.21 -15.85 45.25
C THR A 951 -9.13 -15.78 44.17
N LYS A 952 -7.99 -15.14 44.48
CA LYS A 952 -6.85 -14.89 43.60
C LYS A 952 -6.42 -16.12 42.80
N ASN A 953 -6.14 -17.24 43.46
CA ASN A 953 -5.60 -18.44 42.79
C ASN A 953 -6.59 -19.09 41.81
N ILE A 954 -7.88 -19.08 42.14
CA ILE A 954 -8.93 -19.71 41.32
C ILE A 954 -9.28 -18.81 40.13
N LEU A 955 -9.55 -17.53 40.38
CA LEU A 955 -9.98 -16.59 39.35
C LEU A 955 -8.85 -16.21 38.39
N LEU A 956 -7.59 -16.05 38.85
CA LEU A 956 -6.47 -15.79 37.94
C LEU A 956 -6.20 -16.97 37.01
N SER A 957 -6.24 -18.20 37.53
CA SER A 957 -6.04 -19.39 36.71
C SER A 957 -7.12 -19.53 35.64
N LYS A 958 -8.38 -19.20 35.97
CA LYS A 958 -9.48 -19.23 35.00
C LYS A 958 -9.40 -18.07 34.01
N PHE A 959 -9.16 -16.86 34.49
CA PHE A 959 -9.00 -15.67 33.64
C PHE A 959 -7.87 -15.84 32.63
N ALA A 960 -6.69 -16.28 33.07
CA ALA A 960 -5.56 -16.54 32.17
C ALA A 960 -5.91 -17.57 31.08
N LYS A 961 -6.75 -18.57 31.39
CA LYS A 961 -7.21 -19.57 30.42
C LYS A 961 -8.18 -18.96 29.40
N GLU A 962 -9.13 -18.14 29.85
CA GLU A 962 -10.13 -17.48 28.98
C GLU A 962 -9.49 -16.41 28.07
N VAL A 963 -8.48 -15.69 28.56
CA VAL A 963 -7.80 -14.64 27.76
C VAL A 963 -6.61 -15.16 26.96
N TYR A 964 -6.22 -16.43 27.10
CA TYR A 964 -5.02 -17.02 26.48
C TYR A 964 -5.00 -16.87 24.95
N SER A 965 -6.14 -17.06 24.28
CA SER A 965 -6.26 -16.90 22.83
C SER A 965 -5.99 -15.47 22.35
N PHE A 966 -6.05 -14.49 23.25
CA PHE A 966 -5.90 -13.06 22.94
C PHE A 966 -4.51 -12.49 23.27
N THR A 967 -3.60 -13.29 23.85
CA THR A 967 -2.25 -12.81 24.25
C THR A 967 -1.29 -12.56 23.09
N GLY A 968 -1.63 -12.99 21.88
CA GLY A 968 -0.85 -12.69 20.67
C GLY A 968 -0.98 -11.24 20.19
N SER A 969 -1.94 -10.48 20.74
CA SER A 969 -2.13 -9.08 20.39
C SER A 969 -1.17 -8.18 21.16
N LEU A 970 -0.34 -7.41 20.44
CA LEU A 970 0.52 -6.37 21.04
C LEU A 970 -0.29 -5.21 21.66
N THR A 971 -1.61 -5.14 21.41
CA THR A 971 -2.48 -4.06 21.86
C THR A 971 -3.22 -4.36 23.16
N LEU A 972 -3.33 -5.63 23.56
CA LEU A 972 -4.01 -6.02 24.79
C LEU A 972 -3.03 -6.26 25.93
N HIS A 973 -3.30 -5.62 27.07
CA HIS A 973 -2.58 -5.85 28.32
C HIS A 973 -3.51 -6.53 29.31
N PHE A 974 -3.00 -7.46 30.10
CA PHE A 974 -3.80 -8.18 31.09
C PHE A 974 -3.30 -7.86 32.49
N SER A 975 -4.21 -7.37 33.32
CA SER A 975 -3.91 -7.03 34.70
C SER A 975 -4.97 -7.56 35.66
N PHE A 976 -4.69 -7.55 36.95
CA PHE A 976 -5.69 -7.78 37.98
C PHE A 976 -5.64 -6.70 39.06
N LEU A 977 -6.80 -6.39 39.63
CA LEU A 977 -6.97 -5.47 40.73
C LEU A 977 -7.42 -6.23 41.96
N ASN A 978 -6.71 -6.04 43.07
CA ASN A 978 -7.07 -6.63 44.35
C ASN A 978 -7.95 -5.66 45.17
N VAL A 979 -9.23 -6.01 45.32
CA VAL A 979 -10.22 -5.18 46.02
C VAL A 979 -9.91 -5.07 47.52
N ASP A 980 -9.25 -6.07 48.11
CA ASP A 980 -8.86 -6.01 49.52
C ASP A 980 -7.84 -4.89 49.79
N LYS A 981 -7.06 -4.51 48.75
CA LYS A 981 -6.08 -3.40 48.80
C LYS A 981 -6.65 -2.08 48.30
N HIS A 982 -7.55 -2.10 47.31
CA HIS A 982 -8.07 -0.91 46.62
C HIS A 982 -9.60 -0.91 46.59
N ASN A 983 -10.22 -0.93 47.77
CA ASN A 983 -11.65 -1.19 47.94
C ASN A 983 -12.59 -0.09 47.43
N GLU A 984 -12.14 1.16 47.34
CA GLU A 984 -12.94 2.31 46.91
C GLU A 984 -12.72 2.69 45.44
N TRP A 985 -11.67 2.17 44.79
CA TRP A 985 -11.34 2.48 43.40
C TRP A 985 -12.46 2.07 42.43
N MET A 986 -13.03 0.87 42.60
CA MET A 986 -14.11 0.38 41.73
C MET A 986 -15.39 1.21 41.87
N ALA A 987 -15.70 1.66 43.09
CA ALA A 987 -16.86 2.51 43.33
C ALA A 987 -16.67 3.88 42.67
N ALA A 988 -15.50 4.50 42.82
CA ALA A 988 -15.19 5.80 42.21
C ALA A 988 -15.17 5.77 40.67
N VAL A 989 -14.66 4.69 40.06
CA VAL A 989 -14.68 4.53 38.58
C VAL A 989 -16.12 4.43 38.07
N LEU A 990 -16.98 3.68 38.77
CA LEU A 990 -18.38 3.52 38.37
C LEU A 990 -19.19 4.82 38.61
N GLU A 991 -18.92 5.55 39.69
CA GLU A 991 -19.50 6.86 39.97
C GLU A 991 -19.12 7.89 38.90
N TYR A 992 -17.84 7.92 38.49
CA TYR A 992 -17.41 8.79 37.39
C TYR A 992 -17.98 8.39 36.03
N ALA A 993 -18.48 7.16 35.90
CA ALA A 993 -19.17 6.66 34.72
C ALA A 993 -20.71 6.82 34.78
N GLN A 994 -21.28 7.25 35.92
CA GLN A 994 -22.73 7.29 36.16
C GLN A 994 -23.51 8.27 35.26
N ASP A 995 -22.88 9.33 34.74
CA ASP A 995 -23.54 10.23 33.78
C ASP A 995 -23.96 9.52 32.47
N ALA A 996 -23.48 8.29 32.23
CA ALA A 996 -23.85 7.42 31.10
C ALA A 996 -24.66 6.17 31.49
N MET A 997 -24.99 5.98 32.78
CA MET A 997 -25.79 4.86 33.27
C MET A 997 -27.12 5.36 33.83
N GLN A 998 -28.17 5.43 32.99
CA GLN A 998 -29.54 5.30 33.51
C GLN A 998 -29.68 3.86 34.04
N ILE A 999 -29.50 3.70 35.35
CA ILE A 999 -29.87 2.46 36.03
C ILE A 999 -31.35 2.60 36.34
N ASP A 1000 -32.15 1.69 35.79
CA ASP A 1000 -33.47 1.33 36.34
C ASP A 1000 -33.29 1.10 37.84
N THR A 1001 -33.68 2.11 38.59
CA THR A 1001 -33.78 2.05 40.05
C THR A 1001 -35.15 1.45 40.32
N ASP A 1002 -35.23 0.13 40.24
CA ASP A 1002 -36.24 -0.58 41.01
C ASP A 1002 -35.84 -0.40 42.49
N GLU A 1003 -36.67 0.37 43.17
CA GLU A 1003 -36.66 0.56 44.61
C GLU A 1003 -36.58 -0.81 45.31
N GLU A 1004 -35.63 -1.00 46.22
CA GLU A 1004 -35.93 -1.43 47.60
C GLU A 1004 -34.68 -1.57 48.49
N GLU A 1005 -34.85 -0.99 49.69
CA GLU A 1005 -34.17 -1.22 50.96
C GLU A 1005 -32.72 -0.76 51.21
N VAL A 1006 -32.68 0.37 51.92
CA VAL A 1006 -31.66 0.85 52.86
C VAL A 1006 -31.05 -0.29 53.68
N GLY A 1007 -29.80 -0.60 53.39
CA GLY A 1007 -28.90 -1.33 54.27
C GLY A 1007 -27.52 -1.41 53.64
N SER A 1008 -26.54 -0.72 54.23
CA SER A 1008 -25.11 -0.73 53.90
C SER A 1008 -24.59 -2.15 53.57
N ARG A 1009 -24.73 -2.57 52.30
CA ARG A 1009 -24.15 -3.78 51.74
C ARG A 1009 -23.19 -3.34 50.65
N LYS A 1010 -21.90 -3.40 50.99
CA LYS A 1010 -20.79 -3.22 50.06
C LYS A 1010 -21.00 -4.18 48.87
N VAL A 1011 -21.18 -3.64 47.66
CA VAL A 1011 -21.36 -4.44 46.44
C VAL A 1011 -20.11 -5.30 46.22
N ASP A 1012 -20.27 -6.62 46.06
CA ASP A 1012 -19.15 -7.53 45.79
C ASP A 1012 -18.78 -7.49 44.30
N TYR A 1013 -17.68 -6.81 43.98
CA TYR A 1013 -17.12 -6.72 42.63
C TYR A 1013 -16.22 -7.90 42.24
N THR A 1014 -16.09 -8.92 43.09
CA THR A 1014 -15.24 -10.07 42.81
C THR A 1014 -15.71 -10.83 41.56
N GLY A 1015 -14.83 -10.97 40.57
CA GLY A 1015 -15.09 -11.66 39.29
C GLY A 1015 -15.56 -10.75 38.16
N TYR A 1016 -15.62 -9.43 38.37
CA TYR A 1016 -15.86 -8.46 37.30
C TYR A 1016 -14.59 -8.30 36.45
N VAL A 1017 -14.78 -8.04 35.16
CA VAL A 1017 -13.67 -7.74 34.24
C VAL A 1017 -13.92 -6.40 33.57
N LEU A 1018 -12.89 -5.57 33.51
CA LEU A 1018 -12.94 -4.22 32.96
C LEU A 1018 -11.98 -4.12 31.77
N ALA A 1019 -12.45 -3.70 30.61
CA ALA A 1019 -11.57 -3.32 29.51
C ALA A 1019 -11.39 -1.80 29.51
N LEU A 1020 -10.22 -1.35 29.92
CA LEU A 1020 -9.93 0.06 30.16
C LEU A 1020 -9.10 0.64 29.01
N ASN A 1021 -9.62 1.69 28.37
CA ASN A 1021 -8.89 2.43 27.33
C ASN A 1021 -8.32 3.72 27.91
N GLY A 1022 -7.01 3.72 28.20
CA GLY A 1022 -6.30 4.86 28.77
C GLY A 1022 -6.40 6.15 27.95
N HIS A 1023 -6.29 6.02 26.62
CA HIS A 1023 -6.23 7.15 25.69
C HIS A 1023 -7.60 7.76 25.38
N LYS A 1024 -8.60 6.92 25.06
CA LYS A 1024 -9.98 7.35 24.76
C LYS A 1024 -10.85 7.49 26.01
N LYS A 1025 -10.31 7.19 27.20
CA LYS A 1025 -10.94 7.31 28.52
C LYS A 1025 -12.35 6.72 28.59
N TYR A 1026 -12.48 5.46 28.21
CA TYR A 1026 -13.70 4.71 28.43
C TYR A 1026 -13.37 3.33 28.99
N LEU A 1027 -14.38 2.71 29.61
CA LEU A 1027 -14.34 1.32 30.04
C LEU A 1027 -15.47 0.52 29.40
N CYS A 1028 -15.24 -0.75 29.15
CA CYS A 1028 -16.30 -1.74 28.94
C CYS A 1028 -16.35 -2.65 30.17
N LEU A 1029 -17.55 -2.98 30.63
CA LEU A 1029 -17.76 -3.76 31.84
C LEU A 1029 -18.29 -5.16 31.51
N PHE A 1030 -17.62 -6.19 32.01
CA PHE A 1030 -18.14 -7.55 32.09
C PHE A 1030 -18.70 -7.80 33.49
N LYS A 1031 -19.98 -8.19 33.56
CA LYS A 1031 -20.62 -8.63 34.80
C LYS A 1031 -20.74 -10.16 34.79
N PRO A 1032 -20.34 -10.86 35.87
CA PRO A 1032 -20.50 -12.31 35.96
C PRO A 1032 -21.99 -12.69 35.93
N VAL A 1033 -22.38 -13.60 35.04
CA VAL A 1033 -23.76 -14.10 34.94
C VAL A 1033 -23.89 -15.36 35.79
N TYR A 1034 -24.72 -15.35 36.84
CA TYR A 1034 -25.03 -16.53 37.61
C TYR A 1034 -26.08 -17.37 36.88
N THR A 1035 -25.69 -18.53 36.34
CA THR A 1035 -26.65 -19.56 35.93
C THR A 1035 -27.06 -20.34 37.18
N GLY A 1036 -28.23 -20.02 37.74
CA GLY A 1036 -28.82 -20.81 38.81
C GLY A 1036 -29.33 -22.13 38.26
N GLU A 1037 -28.57 -23.21 38.44
CA GLU A 1037 -29.14 -24.56 38.54
C GLU A 1037 -29.17 -24.93 40.01
N ASP A 1038 -30.25 -24.57 40.69
CA ASP A 1038 -30.65 -25.26 41.92
C ASP A 1038 -31.24 -26.61 41.50
N LEU A 1039 -30.37 -27.63 41.45
CA LEU A 1039 -30.80 -29.02 41.45
C LEU A 1039 -31.16 -29.41 42.89
N ASP A 1040 -32.44 -29.26 43.24
CA ASP A 1040 -33.19 -30.26 44.01
C ASP A 1040 -34.66 -29.84 44.10
N SER A 1041 -35.45 -30.32 43.15
CA SER A 1041 -36.88 -30.52 43.34
C SER A 1041 -37.15 -32.02 43.35
N LYS A 1042 -37.51 -32.56 44.52
CA LYS A 1042 -38.40 -33.72 44.62
C LYS A 1042 -39.43 -33.50 45.72
N PRO A 1043 -40.65 -34.04 45.53
CA PRO A 1043 -41.89 -33.53 46.12
C PRO A 1043 -42.25 -34.29 47.41
N GLU A 1044 -43.08 -33.65 48.25
CA GLU A 1044 -44.13 -34.22 49.12
C GLU A 1044 -44.53 -33.12 50.12
N GLU A 1045 -45.71 -32.55 49.95
CA GLU A 1045 -46.93 -32.78 50.76
C GLU A 1045 -46.96 -32.07 52.11
N GLU A 1046 -47.99 -31.22 52.22
CA GLU A 1046 -48.79 -30.82 53.37
C GLU A 1046 -48.15 -30.32 54.69
N GLY A 1047 -48.69 -29.19 55.17
CA GLY A 1047 -48.86 -28.98 56.61
C GLY A 1047 -48.49 -27.59 57.11
N GLY A 1048 -49.50 -26.77 57.42
CA GLY A 1048 -49.36 -25.40 57.88
C GLY A 1048 -48.64 -25.19 59.22
N GLY A 1049 -48.23 -23.93 59.44
CA GLY A 1049 -48.38 -23.27 60.74
C GLY A 1049 -47.10 -22.81 61.45
N GLY A 1050 -46.91 -21.48 61.47
CA GLY A 1050 -46.73 -20.74 62.72
C GLY A 1050 -45.33 -20.60 63.36
N SER A 1051 -45.01 -19.32 63.59
CA SER A 1051 -44.22 -18.77 64.70
C SER A 1051 -42.71 -18.52 64.52
N SER A 1052 -42.39 -17.27 64.84
CA SER A 1052 -41.09 -16.65 65.02
C SER A 1052 -40.20 -17.34 66.06
N ARG A 1053 -38.88 -17.31 65.83
CA ARG A 1053 -37.88 -17.07 66.89
C ARG A 1053 -36.49 -16.74 66.32
N SER A 1054 -35.99 -15.58 66.75
CA SER A 1054 -34.61 -15.11 66.65
C SER A 1054 -33.60 -16.10 67.24
N ARG A 1055 -32.50 -16.35 66.51
CA ARG A 1055 -31.20 -16.74 67.07
C ARG A 1055 -30.05 -16.15 66.24
N LYS A 1056 -29.24 -15.31 66.92
CA LYS A 1056 -27.91 -14.85 66.51
C LYS A 1056 -26.97 -16.05 66.31
N GLY A 1057 -26.12 -15.98 65.29
CA GLY A 1057 -24.94 -16.85 65.19
C GLY A 1057 -24.29 -16.89 63.81
N MET A 1058 -23.30 -16.02 63.59
CA MET A 1058 -22.07 -16.29 62.82
C MET A 1058 -22.16 -17.19 61.57
N THR A 1059 -22.15 -16.57 60.38
CA THR A 1059 -21.68 -17.26 59.16
C THR A 1059 -20.97 -16.29 58.22
N ARG A 1060 -19.63 -16.38 58.18
CA ARG A 1060 -18.82 -16.04 57.01
C ARG A 1060 -19.37 -16.87 55.85
N SER A 1061 -19.94 -16.25 54.81
CA SER A 1061 -20.35 -16.95 53.60
C SER A 1061 -19.09 -17.37 52.83
N ARG A 1062 -18.66 -18.62 53.05
CA ARG A 1062 -17.79 -19.33 52.12
C ARG A 1062 -18.64 -19.59 50.87
N SER A 1063 -18.50 -18.75 49.86
CA SER A 1063 -18.95 -19.10 48.51
C SER A 1063 -18.30 -20.44 48.14
N THR A 1064 -19.11 -21.40 47.71
CA THR A 1064 -18.63 -22.73 47.32
C THR A 1064 -17.64 -22.58 46.16
N THR A 1065 -16.55 -23.35 46.13
CA THR A 1065 -15.53 -23.28 45.07
C THR A 1065 -16.14 -23.41 43.66
N LEU A 1066 -17.27 -24.12 43.54
CA LEU A 1066 -18.04 -24.27 42.30
C LEU A 1066 -18.66 -22.95 41.81
N GLN A 1067 -19.28 -22.17 42.70
CA GLN A 1067 -19.89 -20.88 42.36
C GLN A 1067 -18.86 -19.84 41.90
N ILE A 1068 -17.66 -19.83 42.51
CA ILE A 1068 -16.55 -18.95 42.11
C ILE A 1068 -16.02 -19.36 40.72
N HIS A 1069 -16.00 -20.65 40.42
CA HIS A 1069 -15.52 -21.15 39.15
C HIS A 1069 -16.40 -20.64 38.00
N HIS A 1070 -17.71 -20.48 38.17
CA HIS A 1070 -18.63 -20.09 37.09
C HIS A 1070 -18.65 -18.58 36.80
N LYS A 1071 -18.07 -17.72 37.66
CA LYS A 1071 -18.12 -16.25 37.50
C LYS A 1071 -17.51 -15.73 36.18
N LEU A 1072 -16.55 -16.42 35.59
CA LEU A 1072 -15.91 -16.02 34.32
C LEU A 1072 -16.41 -16.82 33.10
N ASP A 1073 -17.51 -17.57 33.24
CA ASP A 1073 -18.13 -18.24 32.10
C ASP A 1073 -18.63 -17.19 31.10
N ARG A 1074 -18.41 -17.45 29.80
CA ARG A 1074 -18.65 -16.53 28.69
C ARG A 1074 -17.75 -15.30 28.63
N LEU A 1075 -16.69 -15.22 29.45
CA LEU A 1075 -15.69 -14.16 29.31
C LEU A 1075 -15.02 -14.20 27.92
N GLY A 1076 -14.73 -15.38 27.37
CA GLY A 1076 -14.21 -15.51 26.00
C GLY A 1076 -15.11 -14.85 24.95
N LEU A 1077 -16.43 -15.10 24.99
CA LEU A 1077 -17.41 -14.47 24.10
C LEU A 1077 -17.50 -12.95 24.31
N TRP A 1078 -17.39 -12.48 25.56
CA TRP A 1078 -17.34 -11.05 25.84
C TRP A 1078 -16.04 -10.41 25.30
N MET A 1079 -14.91 -11.11 25.38
CA MET A 1079 -13.64 -10.69 24.79
C MET A 1079 -13.69 -10.63 23.26
N GLU A 1080 -14.38 -11.57 22.60
CA GLU A 1080 -14.64 -11.49 21.14
C GLU A 1080 -15.42 -10.22 20.79
N ARG A 1081 -16.52 -9.95 21.51
CA ARG A 1081 -17.31 -8.72 21.33
C ARG A 1081 -16.53 -7.44 21.66
N LEU A 1082 -15.61 -7.49 22.61
CA LEU A 1082 -14.68 -6.39 22.91
C LEU A 1082 -13.78 -6.10 21.70
N MET A 1083 -13.27 -7.15 21.04
CA MET A 1083 -12.40 -7.04 19.86
C MET A 1083 -13.17 -6.60 18.61
N GLU A 1084 -14.43 -7.03 18.47
CA GLU A 1084 -15.36 -6.54 17.43
C GLU A 1084 -15.80 -5.08 17.67
N GLY A 1085 -15.62 -4.57 18.90
CA GLY A 1085 -15.99 -3.22 19.29
C GLY A 1085 -17.49 -3.00 19.52
N THR A 1086 -18.27 -4.08 19.72
CA THR A 1086 -19.75 -4.06 19.87
C THR A 1086 -20.22 -3.88 21.31
N LEU A 1087 -19.31 -3.82 22.28
CA LEU A 1087 -19.64 -3.60 23.69
C LEU A 1087 -19.96 -2.13 24.01
N PRO A 1088 -20.88 -1.88 24.96
CA PRO A 1088 -21.15 -0.53 25.44
C PRO A 1088 -19.90 0.06 26.10
N ARG A 1089 -19.58 1.30 25.72
CA ARG A 1089 -18.44 2.06 26.21
C ARG A 1089 -18.92 3.12 27.18
N TYR A 1090 -18.48 3.02 28.43
CA TYR A 1090 -18.77 4.01 29.47
C TYR A 1090 -17.60 4.97 29.54
N TYR A 1091 -17.83 6.22 29.14
CA TYR A 1091 -16.81 7.25 29.15
C TYR A 1091 -16.59 7.78 30.56
N VAL A 1092 -15.33 7.98 30.93
CA VAL A 1092 -14.94 8.47 32.25
C VAL A 1092 -14.15 9.77 32.06
N PRO A 1093 -14.51 10.87 32.75
CA PRO A 1093 -13.83 12.17 32.58
C PRO A 1093 -12.34 12.11 32.99
N ALA A 1094 -12.03 11.37 34.06
CA ALA A 1094 -10.67 11.11 34.53
C ALA A 1094 -10.59 9.77 35.28
N TRP A 1095 -9.44 9.09 35.18
CA TRP A 1095 -9.19 7.86 35.95
C TRP A 1095 -8.86 8.21 37.41
N PRO A 1096 -9.56 7.65 38.42
CA PRO A 1096 -9.25 7.91 39.82
C PRO A 1096 -7.87 7.34 40.18
N GLY A 1097 -7.14 7.97 41.09
CA GLY A 1097 -5.87 7.42 41.59
C GLY A 1097 -6.11 6.20 42.49
N LEU A 1098 -5.19 5.21 42.51
CA LEU A 1098 -5.27 4.10 43.46
C LEU A 1098 -5.06 4.55 44.93
N ASP A 1099 -4.38 5.69 45.13
CA ASP A 1099 -3.93 6.18 46.46
C ASP A 1099 -4.85 7.22 47.11
N LYS A 1100 -5.83 7.76 46.37
CA LYS A 1100 -6.59 8.96 46.79
C LYS A 1100 -8.05 8.66 47.06
N ILE A 1101 -8.31 7.83 48.06
CA ILE A 1101 -9.52 7.99 48.88
C ILE A 1101 -9.12 7.72 50.33
N THR A 1102 -8.41 8.68 50.93
CA THR A 1102 -8.42 8.84 52.38
C THR A 1102 -9.71 9.57 52.73
N VAL A 1103 -10.57 8.87 53.44
CA VAL A 1103 -11.70 9.42 54.20
C VAL A 1103 -11.18 10.55 55.10
N ASN A 1104 -11.53 11.80 54.78
CA ASN A 1104 -11.67 12.80 55.83
C ASN A 1104 -12.93 12.45 56.62
N LYS A 1105 -12.76 12.23 57.91
CA LYS A 1105 -13.81 12.50 58.90
C LYS A 1105 -14.11 13.99 58.93
#